data_AF-A0A1I0AFU2-F1
#
_entry.id   AF-A0A1I0AFU2-F1
#
_cell.length_a   1.000
_cell.length_b   1.000
_cell.length_c   1.000
_cell.angle_alpha   90.00
_cell.angle_beta   90.00
_cell.angle_gamma   90.00
#
_symmetry.space_group_name_H-M   'P 1'
#
loop_
_entity.id
_entity.type
_entity.pdbx_description
1 polymer ?
#
loop_
_entity_poly.entity_id
_entity_poly.type
_entity_poly.pdbx_seq_one_letter_code
_entity_poly.pdbx_strand_id
1 'polypeptide(L)'
;MKSLNQYICDHALSQPKKTALIHKDEQLSYSQLVEKVREVSAYLLQLGMKEKDKVLLSALAKPEYIICFLAVQNIGGITVPVDRTVKGDSIQYLADTTGAKFFFTSSKRNYQKVEVIDYQKMMEESSQNKQETAIWEQMHSTDNISEILFTSGSTGTPKGVMFSEKGMASNTWNTINGIGMKEEDVILLSLPLSHSFGLRVMRASLVIGATIVLQNGSSYGKETVRNIMEHSCTGYACVTASMKMMLEQIGEADLAKTLGKLRYIEFSAGAVSFQDREYFSNLLPDTELHNTWGSTETGGCFFLNFSKQKDKLKSMGKPLDTVKAKIMDKDGMKELEGYGIEVSGKLAIQGEMQMAGYWGNKELTKETIKGGYLVTNDLVWRDQDGFFYMIGRGDDMINVGGEKVSPIEIEEAVLKLPFVRECACVGVEDPLRKLGEVPAVFVCNERSETKAVPKEWKEEIEKKLREQLDPYKIPQQIIEMELLPRNKMGKIERSILKENWNRQNQKSNQSPVIANILNRRSIRKFSDKEITMDTVKLLIECGKSAPSGKNLHTRRFTVIQSSEEIQHLKQVIEETGKQKNKTVNGFYNPKVLILVSDDVRNQDGIQDVACAVENILLGAASLGLGGVWLNVLMDMCDEKAIRDMLAFYKIPKKHWVWAMIAIGYPSEEDTFTTRKEDVVVYI
;
A
#
# COMPACT_ATOMS: atom_id res chain seq x y z
N MET A 1 -0.07 37.28 15.54
CA MET A 1 -0.36 36.65 14.23
C MET A 1 -1.87 36.50 14.15
N LYS A 2 -2.51 36.90 13.04
CA LYS A 2 -3.95 36.66 12.86
C LYS A 2 -4.22 35.15 12.69
N SER A 3 -5.35 34.66 13.19
CA SER A 3 -5.78 33.28 12.93
C SER A 3 -6.20 33.11 11.47
N LEU A 4 -6.22 31.87 10.97
CA LEU A 4 -6.74 31.53 9.64
C LEU A 4 -8.09 32.19 9.38
N ASN A 5 -8.99 32.07 10.35
CA ASN A 5 -10.35 32.56 10.19
C ASN A 5 -10.48 34.08 10.25
N GLN A 6 -9.58 34.78 10.95
CA GLN A 6 -9.55 36.24 10.92
C GLN A 6 -9.26 36.77 9.51
N TYR A 7 -8.35 36.13 8.76
CA TYR A 7 -8.14 36.49 7.34
C TYR A 7 -9.38 36.26 6.49
N ILE A 8 -10.09 35.15 6.69
CA ILE A 8 -11.33 34.85 5.97
C ILE A 8 -12.42 35.88 6.29
N CYS A 9 -12.53 36.31 7.56
CA CYS A 9 -13.43 37.39 7.97
C CYS A 9 -13.05 38.74 7.35
N ASP A 10 -11.76 39.08 7.29
CA ASP A 10 -11.30 40.30 6.64
C ASP A 10 -11.71 40.35 5.16
N HIS A 11 -11.63 39.21 4.45
CA HIS A 11 -12.14 39.08 3.07
C HIS A 11 -13.65 39.19 2.99
N ALA A 12 -14.39 38.59 3.92
CA ALA A 12 -15.84 38.73 3.98
C ALA A 12 -16.31 40.18 4.24
N LEU A 13 -15.52 40.96 4.97
CA LEU A 13 -15.81 42.38 5.25
C LEU A 13 -15.41 43.28 4.08
N SER A 14 -14.21 43.09 3.53
CA SER A 14 -13.68 43.94 2.45
C SER A 14 -14.24 43.59 1.08
N GLN A 15 -14.56 42.32 0.83
CA GLN A 15 -15.01 41.78 -0.45
C GLN A 15 -16.15 40.76 -0.27
N PRO A 16 -17.30 41.18 0.30
CA PRO A 16 -18.37 40.26 0.72
C PRO A 16 -18.90 39.39 -0.42
N LYS A 17 -18.98 39.92 -1.64
CA LYS A 17 -19.54 39.23 -2.82
C LYS A 17 -18.53 38.37 -3.58
N LYS A 18 -17.24 38.39 -3.20
CA LYS A 18 -16.24 37.57 -3.88
C LYS A 18 -16.50 36.09 -3.61
N THR A 19 -16.44 35.26 -4.63
CA THR A 19 -16.65 33.82 -4.50
C THR A 19 -15.49 33.17 -3.74
N ALA A 20 -15.80 32.46 -2.65
CA ALA A 20 -14.84 31.68 -1.88
C ALA A 20 -14.80 30.23 -2.35
N LEU A 21 -15.97 29.60 -2.49
CA LEU A 21 -16.10 28.18 -2.82
C LEU A 21 -17.06 27.98 -3.99
N ILE A 22 -16.69 27.07 -4.90
CA ILE A 22 -17.52 26.56 -5.98
C ILE A 22 -17.54 25.04 -5.88
N HIS A 23 -18.73 24.44 -5.93
CA HIS A 23 -18.90 23.00 -6.00
C HIS A 23 -20.09 22.69 -6.90
N LYS A 24 -19.82 22.16 -8.10
CA LYS A 24 -20.81 22.03 -9.17
C LYS A 24 -21.46 23.40 -9.44
N ASP A 25 -22.79 23.47 -9.43
CA ASP A 25 -23.56 24.69 -9.69
C ASP A 25 -23.66 25.61 -8.45
N GLU A 26 -23.19 25.16 -7.28
CA GLU A 26 -23.26 25.93 -6.04
C GLU A 26 -22.05 26.84 -5.88
N GLN A 27 -22.31 28.11 -5.54
CA GLN A 27 -21.28 29.09 -5.22
C GLN A 27 -21.55 29.72 -3.85
N LEU A 28 -20.52 29.80 -3.02
CA LEU A 28 -20.55 30.55 -1.78
C LEU A 28 -19.55 31.69 -1.85
N SER A 29 -20.05 32.90 -1.62
CA SER A 29 -19.21 34.08 -1.38
C SER A 29 -18.53 34.03 -0.01
N TYR A 30 -17.49 34.85 0.18
CA TYR A 30 -16.81 34.98 1.47
C TYR A 30 -17.78 35.38 2.60
N SER A 31 -18.74 36.28 2.34
CA SER A 31 -19.73 36.65 3.36
C SER A 31 -20.64 35.48 3.74
N GLN A 32 -21.12 34.72 2.75
CA GLN A 32 -21.98 33.55 2.99
C GLN A 32 -21.21 32.41 3.69
N LEU A 33 -19.93 32.21 3.35
CA LEU A 33 -19.08 31.24 4.02
C LEU A 33 -18.94 31.61 5.50
N VAL A 34 -18.59 32.85 5.82
CA VAL A 34 -18.42 33.31 7.20
C VAL A 34 -19.73 33.24 7.99
N GLU A 35 -20.86 33.59 7.38
CA GLU A 35 -22.18 33.46 8.00
C GLU A 35 -22.48 32.00 8.38
N LYS A 36 -22.32 31.06 7.44
CA LYS A 36 -22.53 29.62 7.71
C LYS A 36 -21.57 29.08 8.77
N VAL A 37 -20.31 29.52 8.76
CA VAL A 37 -19.35 29.11 9.80
C VAL A 37 -19.79 29.62 11.17
N ARG A 38 -20.32 30.84 11.27
CA ARG A 38 -20.88 31.39 12.53
C ARG A 38 -22.08 30.61 13.02
N GLU A 39 -23.03 30.29 12.14
CA GLU A 39 -24.20 29.47 12.47
C GLU A 39 -23.78 28.11 13.03
N VAL A 40 -22.86 27.43 12.34
CA VAL A 40 -22.36 26.12 12.79
C VAL A 40 -21.59 26.24 14.09
N SER A 41 -20.74 27.25 14.26
CA SER A 41 -20.04 27.47 15.54
C SER A 41 -21.00 27.70 16.71
N ALA A 42 -22.05 28.50 16.52
CA ALA A 42 -23.09 28.71 17.53
C ALA A 42 -23.79 27.40 17.90
N TYR A 43 -24.11 26.60 16.89
CA TYR A 43 -24.76 25.31 17.08
C TYR A 43 -23.87 24.31 17.81
N LEU A 44 -22.58 24.24 17.47
CA LEU A 44 -21.62 23.37 18.18
C LEU A 44 -21.49 23.73 19.67
N LEU A 45 -21.53 25.02 20.03
CA LEU A 45 -21.55 25.45 21.43
C LEU A 45 -22.84 25.00 22.14
N GLN A 46 -23.99 25.03 21.48
CA GLN A 46 -25.26 24.51 22.03
C GLN A 46 -25.24 23.00 22.24
N LEU A 47 -24.57 22.26 21.35
CA LEU A 47 -24.26 20.83 21.54
C LEU A 47 -23.23 20.58 22.66
N GLY A 48 -22.79 21.64 23.34
CA GLY A 48 -21.90 21.58 24.49
C GLY A 48 -20.45 21.33 24.12
N MET A 49 -20.05 21.60 22.87
CA MET A 49 -18.65 21.56 22.46
C MET A 49 -17.82 22.60 23.22
N LYS A 50 -16.60 22.23 23.61
CA LYS A 50 -15.67 23.08 24.37
C LYS A 50 -14.34 23.22 23.64
N GLU A 51 -13.55 24.21 24.04
CA GLU A 51 -12.16 24.34 23.59
C GLU A 51 -11.41 23.02 23.81
N LYS A 52 -10.58 22.63 22.84
CA LYS A 52 -9.79 21.39 22.83
C LYS A 52 -10.61 20.10 22.73
N ASP A 53 -11.93 20.16 22.54
CA ASP A 53 -12.69 18.98 22.11
C ASP A 53 -12.21 18.55 20.72
N LYS A 54 -12.02 17.24 20.52
CA LYS A 54 -11.56 16.66 19.26
C LYS A 54 -12.78 16.24 18.45
N VAL A 55 -12.76 16.56 17.16
CA VAL A 55 -13.82 16.20 16.23
C VAL A 55 -13.22 15.43 15.07
N LEU A 56 -13.68 14.20 14.87
CA LEU A 56 -13.38 13.48 13.63
C LEU A 56 -14.20 14.13 12.50
N LEU A 57 -13.59 14.40 11.35
CA LEU A 57 -14.29 14.92 10.18
C LEU A 57 -14.05 14.00 8.98
N SER A 58 -15.08 13.29 8.53
CA SER A 58 -14.99 12.55 7.26
C SER A 58 -14.78 13.57 6.13
N ALA A 59 -13.63 13.50 5.47
CA ALA A 59 -13.21 14.48 4.47
C ALA A 59 -14.03 14.36 3.19
N LEU A 60 -14.69 15.45 2.81
CA LEU A 60 -15.51 15.57 1.61
C LEU A 60 -15.06 16.76 0.78
N ALA A 61 -15.04 16.61 -0.54
CA ALA A 61 -14.85 17.73 -1.46
C ALA A 61 -16.18 18.49 -1.64
N LYS A 62 -16.71 19.05 -0.55
CA LYS A 62 -17.95 19.82 -0.53
C LYS A 62 -17.88 21.01 0.44
N PRO A 63 -18.68 22.07 0.25
CA PRO A 63 -18.66 23.24 1.13
C PRO A 63 -18.93 22.92 2.62
N GLU A 64 -19.83 21.98 2.93
CA GLU A 64 -20.22 21.65 4.31
C GLU A 64 -19.03 21.14 5.13
N TYR A 65 -18.11 20.39 4.51
CA TYR A 65 -16.89 19.96 5.18
C TYR A 65 -16.03 21.16 5.59
N ILE A 66 -15.82 22.12 4.68
CA ILE A 66 -15.00 23.31 4.94
C ILE A 66 -15.65 24.17 6.01
N ILE A 67 -16.97 24.37 5.92
CA ILE A 67 -17.74 25.13 6.93
C ILE A 67 -17.55 24.50 8.31
N CYS A 68 -17.77 23.19 8.44
CA CYS A 68 -17.60 22.49 9.72
C CYS A 68 -16.15 22.50 10.22
N PHE A 69 -15.17 22.34 9.31
CA PHE A 69 -13.76 22.38 9.66
C PHE A 69 -13.39 23.74 10.28
N LEU A 70 -13.77 24.84 9.61
CA LEU A 70 -13.52 26.19 10.10
C LEU A 70 -14.32 26.48 11.38
N ALA A 71 -15.56 25.99 11.49
CA ALA A 71 -16.41 26.19 12.65
C ALA A 71 -15.89 25.49 13.91
N VAL A 72 -15.30 24.30 13.77
CA VAL A 72 -14.61 23.59 14.86
C VAL A 72 -13.40 24.39 15.33
N GLN A 73 -12.56 24.86 14.40
CA GLN A 73 -11.38 25.65 14.74
C GLN A 73 -11.73 27.02 15.33
N ASN A 74 -12.84 27.63 14.87
CA ASN A 74 -13.34 28.90 15.39
C ASN A 74 -13.54 28.85 16.90
N ILE A 75 -14.13 27.77 17.41
CA ILE A 75 -14.45 27.62 18.83
C ILE A 75 -13.30 26.98 19.63
N GLY A 76 -12.10 26.91 19.03
CA GLY A 76 -10.90 26.34 19.63
C GLY A 76 -10.92 24.81 19.74
N GLY A 77 -11.79 24.15 18.98
CA GLY A 77 -11.79 22.69 18.84
C GLY A 77 -10.64 22.17 17.97
N ILE A 78 -10.34 20.88 18.11
CA ILE A 78 -9.29 20.20 17.36
C ILE A 78 -9.92 19.37 16.25
N THR A 79 -9.61 19.71 15.02
CA THR A 79 -10.01 18.96 13.83
C THR A 79 -9.15 17.71 13.65
N VAL A 80 -9.80 16.59 13.36
CA VAL A 80 -9.14 15.33 12.98
C VAL A 80 -9.72 14.88 11.64
N PRO A 81 -9.21 15.39 10.51
CA PRO A 81 -9.63 14.96 9.19
C PRO A 81 -9.39 13.46 8.98
N VAL A 82 -10.43 12.74 8.55
CA VAL A 82 -10.40 11.30 8.30
C VAL A 82 -10.81 11.05 6.85
N ASP A 83 -10.06 10.19 6.16
CA ASP A 83 -10.42 9.81 4.80
C ASP A 83 -11.77 9.07 4.79
N ARG A 84 -12.68 9.49 3.90
CA ARG A 84 -14.04 8.95 3.78
C ARG A 84 -14.14 7.44 3.51
N THR A 85 -13.08 6.79 3.03
CA THR A 85 -13.10 5.34 2.81
C THR A 85 -12.72 4.56 4.07
N VAL A 86 -12.21 5.23 5.11
CA VAL A 86 -11.95 4.59 6.40
C VAL A 86 -13.30 4.24 7.02
N LYS A 87 -13.48 2.97 7.36
CA LYS A 87 -14.77 2.43 7.80
C LYS A 87 -14.59 1.53 9.02
N GLY A 88 -15.69 1.31 9.71
CA GLY A 88 -15.78 0.35 10.80
C GLY A 88 -14.74 0.55 11.88
N ASP A 89 -14.01 -0.53 12.19
CA ASP A 89 -13.17 -0.62 13.39
C ASP A 89 -12.02 0.41 13.37
N SER A 90 -11.56 0.83 12.18
CA SER A 90 -10.56 1.89 12.07
C SER A 90 -11.07 3.26 12.53
N ILE A 91 -12.36 3.58 12.34
CA ILE A 91 -12.95 4.82 12.86
C ILE A 91 -13.09 4.73 14.37
N GLN A 92 -13.54 3.59 14.90
CA GLN A 92 -13.63 3.37 16.34
C GLN A 92 -12.25 3.49 16.99
N TYR A 93 -11.23 2.92 16.37
CA TYR A 93 -9.85 3.05 16.81
C TYR A 93 -9.39 4.52 16.87
N LEU A 94 -9.67 5.32 15.83
CA LEU A 94 -9.32 6.75 15.82
C LEU A 94 -10.08 7.52 16.90
N ALA A 95 -11.37 7.23 17.09
CA ALA A 95 -12.20 7.79 18.14
C ALA A 95 -11.62 7.52 19.53
N ASP A 96 -11.29 6.27 19.82
CA ASP A 96 -10.71 5.86 21.10
C ASP A 96 -9.30 6.45 21.32
N THR A 97 -8.47 6.46 20.27
CA THR A 97 -7.10 6.98 20.32
C THR A 97 -7.06 8.49 20.55
N THR A 98 -7.98 9.23 19.93
CA THR A 98 -8.05 10.68 20.08
C THR A 98 -8.87 11.10 21.30
N GLY A 99 -9.82 10.28 21.75
CA GLY A 99 -10.89 10.72 22.64
C GLY A 99 -11.77 11.78 21.97
N ALA A 100 -12.08 11.58 20.69
CA ALA A 100 -12.99 12.46 19.95
C ALA A 100 -14.37 12.43 20.58
N LYS A 101 -15.01 13.61 20.66
CA LYS A 101 -16.36 13.73 21.20
C LYS A 101 -17.41 13.60 20.11
N PHE A 102 -17.11 14.16 18.93
CA PHE A 102 -18.00 14.18 17.79
C PHE A 102 -17.33 13.56 16.55
N PHE A 103 -18.15 12.99 15.66
CA PHE A 103 -17.74 12.57 14.33
C PHE A 103 -18.71 13.12 13.28
N PHE A 104 -18.22 14.01 12.42
CA PHE A 104 -18.99 14.58 11.32
C PHE A 104 -18.84 13.73 10.07
N THR A 105 -19.93 13.14 9.60
CA THR A 105 -19.91 12.19 8.47
C THR A 105 -21.29 11.98 7.86
N SER A 106 -21.34 11.71 6.56
CA SER A 106 -22.59 11.29 5.90
C SER A 106 -22.96 9.82 6.16
N SER A 107 -22.16 9.09 6.94
CA SER A 107 -22.43 7.71 7.34
C SER A 107 -23.43 7.68 8.49
N LYS A 108 -24.46 6.83 8.39
CA LYS A 108 -25.43 6.58 9.48
C LYS A 108 -24.96 5.52 10.50
N ARG A 109 -23.68 5.12 10.45
CA ARG A 109 -23.13 4.12 11.37
C ARG A 109 -22.84 4.74 12.74
N ASN A 110 -23.28 4.08 13.80
CA ASN A 110 -22.98 4.47 15.17
C ASN A 110 -21.61 3.95 15.61
N TYR A 111 -20.96 4.72 16.48
CA TYR A 111 -19.68 4.39 17.12
C TYR A 111 -19.81 4.55 18.64
N GLN A 112 -19.02 3.81 19.40
CA GLN A 112 -19.04 3.91 20.85
C GLN A 112 -18.35 5.20 21.30
N LYS A 113 -18.94 5.89 22.29
CA LYS A 113 -18.38 7.09 22.95
C LYS A 113 -18.16 8.30 22.04
N VAL A 114 -18.69 8.27 20.82
CA VAL A 114 -18.63 9.38 19.86
C VAL A 114 -20.01 9.68 19.31
N GLU A 115 -20.40 10.94 19.37
CA GLU A 115 -21.65 11.42 18.80
C GLU A 115 -21.48 11.66 17.30
N VAL A 116 -22.24 10.92 16.48
CA VAL A 116 -22.17 10.99 15.03
C VAL A 116 -23.18 12.00 14.53
N ILE A 117 -22.70 13.02 13.79
CA ILE A 117 -23.55 14.08 13.24
C ILE A 117 -23.38 14.12 11.72
N ASP A 118 -24.49 14.11 11.00
CA ASP A 118 -24.50 14.23 9.56
C ASP A 118 -24.25 15.68 9.11
N TYR A 119 -23.48 15.88 8.04
CA TYR A 119 -23.15 17.21 7.54
C TYR A 119 -24.39 18.00 7.07
N GLN A 120 -25.33 17.34 6.39
CA GLN A 120 -26.54 18.00 5.94
C GLN A 120 -27.41 18.39 7.14
N LYS A 121 -27.57 17.47 8.10
CA LYS A 121 -28.26 17.76 9.36
C LYS A 121 -27.61 18.93 10.11
N MET A 122 -26.28 18.98 10.16
CA MET A 122 -25.53 20.09 10.76
C MET A 122 -25.88 21.43 10.10
N MET A 123 -25.92 21.50 8.77
CA MET A 123 -26.29 22.73 8.04
C MET A 123 -27.76 23.13 8.29
N GLU A 124 -28.68 22.15 8.31
CA GLU A 124 -30.10 22.40 8.54
C GLU A 124 -30.37 22.94 9.96
N GLU A 125 -29.83 22.29 11.00
CA GLU A 125 -30.06 22.69 12.39
C GLU A 125 -29.35 24.00 12.75
N SER A 126 -28.15 24.22 12.23
CA SER A 126 -27.43 25.49 12.46
C SER A 126 -28.12 26.69 11.82
N SER A 127 -28.71 26.55 10.63
CA SER A 127 -29.44 27.65 9.96
C SER A 127 -30.69 28.12 10.71
N GLN A 128 -31.27 27.26 11.56
CA GLN A 128 -32.42 27.61 12.40
C GLN A 128 -31.99 28.37 13.67
N ASN A 129 -30.72 28.28 14.03
CA ASN A 129 -30.15 28.88 15.22
C ASN A 129 -29.71 30.33 14.95
N LYS A 130 -30.58 31.29 15.27
CA LYS A 130 -30.31 32.73 15.10
C LYS A 130 -29.40 33.34 16.17
N GLN A 131 -28.71 32.55 16.98
CA GLN A 131 -27.78 33.10 17.96
C GLN A 131 -26.54 33.67 17.26
N GLU A 132 -26.36 34.98 17.35
CA GLU A 132 -25.10 35.60 16.98
C GLU A 132 -24.01 35.14 17.94
N THR A 133 -22.96 34.55 17.39
CA THR A 133 -21.75 34.23 18.14
C THR A 133 -20.58 35.06 17.63
N ALA A 134 -20.10 35.96 18.46
CA ALA A 134 -18.89 36.76 18.22
C ALA A 134 -17.64 35.96 18.66
N ILE A 135 -17.35 34.84 17.99
CA ILE A 135 -16.26 33.94 18.44
C ILE A 135 -14.90 34.35 17.83
N TRP A 136 -14.89 35.01 16.68
CA TRP A 136 -13.68 35.36 15.93
C TRP A 136 -12.74 36.36 16.62
N GLU A 137 -13.24 37.10 17.62
CA GLU A 137 -12.50 38.15 18.32
C GLU A 137 -11.64 37.62 19.46
N GLN A 138 -11.95 36.44 20.01
CA GLN A 138 -11.12 35.82 21.04
C GLN A 138 -9.99 35.03 20.38
N MET A 139 -8.78 35.62 20.35
CA MET A 139 -7.59 34.85 19.98
C MET A 139 -7.32 33.77 21.02
N HIS A 140 -7.58 32.52 20.66
CA HIS A 140 -7.00 31.38 21.36
C HIS A 140 -5.47 31.46 21.29
N SER A 141 -4.78 30.85 22.26
CA SER A 141 -3.32 30.80 22.25
C SER A 141 -2.82 30.22 20.92
N THR A 142 -1.87 30.88 20.26
CA THR A 142 -1.32 30.40 18.98
C THR A 142 -0.53 29.09 19.13
N ASP A 143 -0.20 28.70 20.36
CA ASP A 143 0.42 27.42 20.68
C ASP A 143 -0.60 26.28 20.89
N ASN A 144 -1.90 26.58 20.94
CA ASN A 144 -2.93 25.55 21.04
C ASN A 144 -2.91 24.64 19.81
N ILE A 145 -3.04 23.33 20.05
CA ILE A 145 -3.27 22.35 19.00
C ILE A 145 -4.67 22.57 18.43
N SER A 146 -4.81 22.49 17.12
CA SER A 146 -6.09 22.64 16.42
C SER A 146 -6.30 21.65 15.28
N GLU A 147 -5.27 20.88 14.94
CA GLU A 147 -5.36 19.84 13.92
C GLU A 147 -4.51 18.62 14.32
N ILE A 148 -5.07 17.42 14.12
CA ILE A 148 -4.34 16.15 14.22
C ILE A 148 -4.51 15.39 12.90
N LEU A 149 -3.41 15.16 12.19
CA LEU A 149 -3.40 14.40 10.95
C LEU A 149 -2.83 13.00 11.17
N PHE A 150 -3.64 11.97 10.94
CA PHE A 150 -3.18 10.60 11.02
C PHE A 150 -2.49 10.16 9.73
N THR A 151 -1.31 9.57 9.87
CA THR A 151 -0.53 8.98 8.78
C THR A 151 -0.41 7.48 8.95
N SER A 152 -0.33 6.72 7.86
CA SER A 152 0.03 5.29 7.91
C SER A 152 1.49 5.18 8.36
N GLY A 153 1.74 4.87 9.63
CA GLY A 153 3.09 4.67 10.15
C GLY A 153 3.76 3.46 9.49
N SER A 154 5.09 3.46 9.42
CA SER A 154 5.90 2.32 8.95
C SER A 154 5.68 1.02 9.75
N THR A 155 5.16 1.14 10.98
CA THR A 155 4.85 0.03 11.89
C THR A 155 3.42 -0.52 11.72
N GLY A 156 2.63 0.00 10.76
CA GLY A 156 1.24 -0.41 10.54
C GLY A 156 0.21 0.30 11.43
N THR A 157 0.62 0.90 12.54
CA THR A 157 -0.25 1.72 13.41
C THR A 157 -0.24 3.18 12.96
N PRO A 158 -1.42 3.82 12.78
CA PRO A 158 -1.48 5.23 12.40
C PRO A 158 -0.83 6.16 13.44
N LYS A 159 -0.02 7.12 12.99
CA LYS A 159 0.60 8.15 13.86
C LYS A 159 -0.13 9.48 13.70
N GLY A 160 -0.63 10.05 14.79
CA GLY A 160 -1.31 11.35 14.78
C GLY A 160 -0.32 12.49 14.89
N VAL A 161 -0.14 13.27 13.82
CA VAL A 161 0.73 14.45 13.78
C VAL A 161 -0.05 15.67 14.27
N MET A 162 0.38 16.31 15.35
CA MET A 162 -0.28 17.48 15.92
C MET A 162 0.24 18.78 15.31
N PHE A 163 -0.67 19.68 14.93
CA PHE A 163 -0.36 21.04 14.52
C PHE A 163 -0.97 22.05 15.47
N SER A 164 -0.15 23.02 15.86
CA SER A 164 -0.61 24.23 16.53
C SER A 164 -1.17 25.24 15.53
N GLU A 165 -1.98 26.19 16.01
CA GLU A 165 -2.47 27.31 15.23
C GLU A 165 -1.35 28.07 14.50
N LYS A 166 -0.26 28.39 15.22
CA LYS A 166 0.92 29.05 14.60
C LYS A 166 1.58 28.18 13.53
N GLY A 167 1.64 26.87 13.76
CA GLY A 167 2.23 25.94 12.80
C GLY A 167 1.43 25.87 11.52
N MET A 168 0.10 25.75 11.63
CA MET A 168 -0.79 25.81 10.47
C MET A 168 -0.70 27.14 9.74
N ALA A 169 -0.70 28.27 10.46
CA ALA A 169 -0.60 29.59 9.86
C ALA A 169 0.73 29.79 9.12
N SER A 170 1.84 29.37 9.73
CA SER A 170 3.17 29.39 9.09
C SER A 170 3.22 28.49 7.85
N ASN A 171 2.63 27.29 7.91
CA ASN A 171 2.51 26.39 6.77
C ASN A 171 1.70 27.00 5.61
N THR A 172 0.63 27.72 5.97
CA THR A 172 -0.26 28.41 5.05
C THR A 172 0.49 29.53 4.32
N TRP A 173 1.22 30.37 5.05
CA TRP A 173 2.02 31.44 4.44
C TRP A 173 3.21 30.93 3.63
N ASN A 174 3.86 29.84 4.07
CA ASN A 174 4.87 29.17 3.26
C ASN A 174 4.30 28.73 1.90
N THR A 175 3.06 28.25 1.87
CA THR A 175 2.40 27.85 0.62
C THR A 175 2.14 29.04 -0.29
N ILE A 176 1.55 30.09 0.26
CA ILE A 176 1.23 31.32 -0.48
C ILE A 176 2.51 31.89 -1.10
N ASN A 177 3.57 32.03 -0.29
CA ASN A 177 4.82 32.65 -0.72
C ASN A 177 5.64 31.75 -1.64
N GLY A 178 5.72 30.45 -1.35
CA GLY A 178 6.51 29.50 -2.12
C GLY A 178 5.98 29.26 -3.54
N ILE A 179 4.66 29.32 -3.71
CA ILE A 179 3.99 29.19 -5.01
C ILE A 179 3.75 30.56 -5.68
N GLY A 180 3.71 31.64 -4.89
CA GLY A 180 3.27 32.96 -5.37
C GLY A 180 1.77 32.96 -5.66
N MET A 181 0.96 32.47 -4.72
CA MET A 181 -0.51 32.52 -4.80
C MET A 181 -0.99 33.97 -4.71
N LYS A 182 -2.09 34.27 -5.40
CA LYS A 182 -2.67 35.61 -5.50
C LYS A 182 -4.14 35.59 -5.10
N GLU A 183 -4.63 36.75 -4.71
CA GLU A 183 -6.02 36.95 -4.34
C GLU A 183 -6.98 36.62 -5.49
N GLU A 184 -6.58 36.90 -6.72
CA GLU A 184 -7.39 36.73 -7.93
C GLU A 184 -7.42 35.28 -8.44
N ASP A 185 -6.68 34.37 -7.79
CA ASP A 185 -6.61 33.00 -8.28
C ASP A 185 -7.94 32.26 -8.13
N VAL A 186 -8.22 31.41 -9.12
CA VAL A 186 -9.30 30.41 -9.08
C VAL A 186 -8.64 29.04 -9.15
N ILE A 187 -8.73 28.28 -8.05
CA ILE A 187 -7.88 27.11 -7.83
C ILE A 187 -8.75 25.87 -7.88
N LEU A 188 -8.46 24.98 -8.83
CA LEU A 188 -9.06 23.66 -8.83
C LEU A 188 -8.39 22.80 -7.75
N LEU A 189 -9.17 22.40 -6.74
CA LEU A 189 -8.73 21.56 -5.64
C LEU A 189 -9.38 20.18 -5.72
N SER A 190 -8.67 19.25 -6.36
CA SER A 190 -9.07 17.84 -6.48
C SER A 190 -8.43 16.92 -5.44
N LEU A 191 -7.59 17.46 -4.56
CA LEU A 191 -6.81 16.69 -3.59
C LEU A 191 -7.69 16.24 -2.40
N PRO A 192 -7.41 15.08 -1.79
CA PRO A 192 -8.10 14.66 -0.58
C PRO A 192 -7.90 15.65 0.56
N LEU A 193 -9.01 16.15 1.13
CA LEU A 193 -8.99 17.05 2.30
C LEU A 193 -8.73 16.32 3.62
N SER A 194 -8.43 15.01 3.59
CA SER A 194 -7.84 14.28 4.72
C SER A 194 -6.31 14.30 4.70
N HIS A 195 -5.71 14.77 3.61
CA HIS A 195 -4.26 14.79 3.42
C HIS A 195 -3.71 16.21 3.63
N SER A 196 -2.52 16.30 4.23
CA SER A 196 -1.86 17.57 4.55
C SER A 196 -1.73 18.51 3.34
N PHE A 197 -1.43 17.95 2.15
CA PHE A 197 -1.34 18.72 0.91
C PHE A 197 -2.67 19.41 0.54
N GLY A 198 -3.79 18.68 0.54
CA GLY A 198 -5.10 19.25 0.21
C GLY A 198 -5.52 20.33 1.21
N LEU A 199 -5.32 20.07 2.51
CA LEU A 199 -5.63 21.02 3.59
C LEU A 199 -4.76 22.28 3.54
N ARG A 200 -3.48 22.14 3.22
CA ARG A 200 -2.56 23.27 3.06
C ARG A 200 -3.00 24.19 1.91
N VAL A 201 -3.33 23.62 0.75
CA VAL A 201 -3.82 24.40 -0.40
C VAL A 201 -5.17 25.06 -0.06
N MET A 202 -6.11 24.31 0.52
CA MET A 202 -7.39 24.86 0.97
C MET A 202 -7.22 26.08 1.88
N ARG A 203 -6.38 25.97 2.92
CA ARG A 203 -6.10 27.08 3.84
C ARG A 203 -5.44 28.25 3.14
N ALA A 204 -4.44 28.00 2.29
CA ALA A 204 -3.72 29.04 1.56
C ALA A 204 -4.66 29.84 0.65
N SER A 205 -5.54 29.17 -0.09
CA SER A 205 -6.54 29.81 -0.95
C SER A 205 -7.49 30.69 -0.16
N LEU A 206 -8.02 30.20 0.97
CA LEU A 206 -8.96 30.97 1.80
C LEU A 206 -8.29 32.15 2.51
N VAL A 207 -7.04 31.99 2.99
CA VAL A 207 -6.28 33.08 3.64
C VAL A 207 -5.93 34.18 2.65
N ILE A 208 -5.52 33.82 1.43
CA ILE A 208 -5.17 34.82 0.42
C ILE A 208 -6.40 35.43 -0.24
N GLY A 209 -7.62 34.91 0.01
CA GLY A 209 -8.85 35.47 -0.58
C GLY A 209 -9.20 34.89 -1.96
N ALA A 210 -8.52 33.84 -2.42
CA ALA A 210 -8.75 33.18 -3.70
C ALA A 210 -10.07 32.39 -3.73
N THR A 211 -10.51 31.99 -4.93
CA THR A 211 -11.66 31.10 -5.12
C THR A 211 -11.19 29.64 -5.21
N ILE A 212 -11.89 28.71 -4.54
CA ILE A 212 -11.64 27.27 -4.64
C ILE A 212 -12.77 26.61 -5.43
N VAL A 213 -12.41 25.88 -6.50
CA VAL A 213 -13.30 24.93 -7.18
C VAL A 213 -13.06 23.55 -6.59
N LEU A 214 -14.04 23.03 -5.85
CA LEU A 214 -13.95 21.73 -5.17
C LEU A 214 -14.27 20.59 -6.13
N GLN A 215 -13.35 19.62 -6.19
CA GLN A 215 -13.53 18.42 -7.00
C GLN A 215 -13.20 17.17 -6.20
N ASN A 216 -13.98 16.11 -6.42
CA ASN A 216 -13.80 14.85 -5.73
C ASN A 216 -12.75 13.96 -6.43
N GLY A 217 -11.48 14.22 -6.15
CA GLY A 217 -10.39 13.45 -6.76
C GLY A 217 -10.14 13.87 -8.21
N SER A 218 -9.02 13.41 -8.75
CA SER A 218 -8.58 13.69 -10.12
C SER A 218 -8.71 12.49 -11.06
N SER A 219 -9.39 11.43 -10.63
CA SER A 219 -9.53 10.14 -11.35
C SER A 219 -10.16 10.27 -12.74
N TYR A 220 -10.90 11.35 -12.99
CA TYR A 220 -11.55 11.64 -14.26
C TYR A 220 -10.97 12.92 -14.87
N GLY A 221 -10.04 12.76 -15.81
CA GLY A 221 -9.36 13.88 -16.49
C GLY A 221 -10.32 14.78 -17.24
N LYS A 222 -11.36 14.22 -17.88
CA LYS A 222 -12.40 15.01 -18.56
C LYS A 222 -13.17 15.94 -17.61
N GLU A 223 -13.45 15.49 -16.39
CA GLU A 223 -14.10 16.34 -15.38
C GLU A 223 -13.17 17.46 -14.93
N THR A 224 -11.90 17.16 -14.70
CA THR A 224 -10.87 18.15 -14.35
C THR A 224 -10.77 19.23 -15.43
N VAL A 225 -10.70 18.82 -16.70
CA VAL A 225 -10.67 19.74 -17.84
C VAL A 225 -11.93 20.60 -17.90
N ARG A 226 -13.11 20.00 -17.75
CA ARG A 226 -14.37 20.73 -17.75
C ARG A 226 -14.39 21.79 -16.65
N ASN A 227 -14.05 21.42 -15.41
CA ASN A 227 -14.08 22.34 -14.28
C ASN A 227 -13.06 23.48 -14.44
N ILE A 228 -11.86 23.20 -14.98
CA ILE A 228 -10.87 24.25 -15.30
C ILE A 228 -11.43 25.25 -16.31
N MET A 229 -12.05 24.74 -17.37
CA MET A 229 -12.57 25.58 -18.46
C MET A 229 -13.83 26.35 -18.05
N GLU A 230 -14.75 25.70 -17.34
CA GLU A 230 -16.03 26.28 -16.91
C GLU A 230 -15.84 27.40 -15.89
N HIS A 231 -14.91 27.22 -14.95
CA HIS A 231 -14.67 28.20 -13.89
C HIS A 231 -13.45 29.09 -14.15
N SER A 232 -12.82 28.98 -15.33
CA SER A 232 -11.62 29.75 -15.71
C SER A 232 -10.52 29.67 -14.64
N CYS A 233 -10.22 28.45 -14.18
CA CYS A 233 -9.20 28.23 -13.15
C CYS A 233 -7.85 28.81 -13.59
N THR A 234 -7.12 29.40 -12.64
CA THR A 234 -5.76 29.92 -12.82
C THR A 234 -4.71 29.04 -12.14
N GLY A 235 -5.11 28.23 -11.16
CA GLY A 235 -4.22 27.35 -10.40
C GLY A 235 -4.73 25.92 -10.34
N TYR A 236 -3.82 24.94 -10.35
CA TYR A 236 -4.16 23.53 -10.13
C TYR A 236 -3.14 22.86 -9.22
N ALA A 237 -3.60 22.25 -8.13
CA ALA A 237 -2.75 21.46 -7.24
C ALA A 237 -3.01 19.96 -7.47
N CYS A 238 -1.97 19.22 -7.81
CA CYS A 238 -2.10 17.82 -8.22
C CYS A 238 -0.91 16.95 -7.81
N VAL A 239 -1.04 15.65 -8.00
CA VAL A 239 0.07 14.69 -7.86
C VAL A 239 0.54 14.23 -9.23
N THR A 240 1.80 13.84 -9.37
CA THR A 240 2.36 13.39 -10.66
C THR A 240 1.52 12.28 -11.30
N ALA A 241 1.06 11.32 -10.48
CA ALA A 241 0.25 10.20 -10.96
C ALA A 241 -1.09 10.65 -11.56
N SER A 242 -1.74 11.66 -10.97
CA SER A 242 -3.00 12.18 -11.52
C SER A 242 -2.77 12.92 -12.83
N MET A 243 -1.68 13.68 -12.93
CA MET A 243 -1.30 14.37 -14.16
C MET A 243 -1.05 13.39 -15.31
N LYS A 244 -0.31 12.30 -15.05
CA LYS A 244 -0.05 11.24 -16.04
C LYS A 244 -1.32 10.52 -16.47
N MET A 245 -2.18 10.16 -15.52
CA MET A 245 -3.44 9.53 -15.84
C MET A 245 -4.37 10.46 -16.64
N MET A 246 -4.35 11.78 -16.38
CA MET A 246 -5.05 12.72 -17.26
C MET A 246 -4.48 12.71 -18.67
N LEU A 247 -3.15 12.77 -18.81
CA LEU A 247 -2.47 12.70 -20.11
C LEU A 247 -2.90 11.45 -20.90
N GLU A 248 -3.00 10.29 -20.25
CA GLU A 248 -3.49 9.05 -20.87
C GLU A 248 -4.97 9.13 -21.30
N GLN A 249 -5.83 9.78 -20.50
CA GLN A 249 -7.28 9.81 -20.74
C GLN A 249 -7.73 10.82 -21.81
N ILE A 250 -7.05 11.97 -21.92
CA ILE A 250 -7.46 13.06 -22.83
C ILE A 250 -6.44 13.35 -23.93
N GLY A 251 -5.22 12.82 -23.83
CA GLY A 251 -4.15 13.05 -24.78
C GLY A 251 -3.41 14.37 -24.58
N GLU A 252 -2.23 14.46 -25.20
CA GLU A 252 -1.28 15.56 -25.04
C GLU A 252 -1.86 16.91 -25.51
N ALA A 253 -2.54 16.94 -26.66
CA ALA A 253 -3.05 18.17 -27.26
C ALA A 253 -4.13 18.85 -26.41
N ASP A 254 -5.10 18.08 -25.90
CA ASP A 254 -6.18 18.62 -25.05
C ASP A 254 -5.64 19.02 -23.67
N LEU A 255 -4.69 18.24 -23.13
CA LEU A 255 -4.03 18.59 -21.87
C LEU A 255 -3.27 19.91 -22.00
N ALA A 256 -2.45 20.09 -23.04
CA ALA A 256 -1.72 21.33 -23.28
C ALA A 256 -2.66 22.53 -23.47
N LYS A 257 -3.73 22.36 -24.25
CA LYS A 257 -4.72 23.40 -24.51
C LYS A 257 -5.45 23.87 -23.25
N THR A 258 -5.72 22.96 -22.31
CA THR A 258 -6.43 23.29 -21.07
C THR A 258 -5.47 23.78 -20.00
N LEU A 259 -4.43 23.00 -19.70
CA LEU A 259 -3.51 23.29 -18.60
C LEU A 259 -2.53 24.42 -18.92
N GLY A 260 -2.21 24.65 -20.21
CA GLY A 260 -1.36 25.75 -20.66
C GLY A 260 -1.96 27.15 -20.44
N LYS A 261 -3.25 27.22 -20.07
CA LYS A 261 -3.92 28.48 -19.70
C LYS A 261 -3.81 28.80 -18.22
N LEU A 262 -3.37 27.85 -17.40
CA LEU A 262 -3.18 28.06 -15.98
C LEU A 262 -1.98 28.98 -15.77
N ARG A 263 -2.09 29.82 -14.75
CA ARG A 263 -0.95 30.59 -14.23
C ARG A 263 0.08 29.65 -13.60
N TYR A 264 -0.38 28.66 -12.83
CA TYR A 264 0.50 27.70 -12.18
C TYR A 264 -0.11 26.32 -11.99
N ILE A 265 0.77 25.32 -11.90
CA ILE A 265 0.47 23.96 -11.43
C ILE A 265 1.44 23.62 -10.30
N GLU A 266 0.91 23.17 -9.17
CA GLU A 266 1.70 22.68 -8.05
C GLU A 266 1.66 21.15 -7.99
N PHE A 267 2.85 20.55 -7.97
CA PHE A 267 3.08 19.13 -7.71
C PHE A 267 3.60 18.92 -6.28
N SER A 268 3.00 17.98 -5.56
CA SER A 268 3.51 17.54 -4.24
C SER A 268 3.02 16.12 -3.91
N ALA A 269 3.24 15.68 -2.68
CA ALA A 269 2.82 14.37 -2.14
C ALA A 269 3.33 13.14 -2.95
N GLY A 270 4.41 13.31 -3.71
CA GLY A 270 5.05 12.29 -4.52
C GLY A 270 6.26 12.88 -5.25
N ALA A 271 7.17 12.02 -5.72
CA ALA A 271 8.26 12.48 -6.56
C ALA A 271 7.73 12.89 -7.94
N VAL A 272 8.24 14.00 -8.47
CA VAL A 272 8.15 14.32 -9.89
C VAL A 272 9.52 13.96 -10.46
N SER A 273 9.57 12.96 -11.34
CA SER A 273 10.84 12.51 -11.91
C SER A 273 11.48 13.62 -12.74
N PHE A 274 12.80 13.55 -12.94
CA PHE A 274 13.50 14.49 -13.82
C PHE A 274 12.87 14.52 -15.22
N GLN A 275 12.55 13.36 -15.78
CA GLN A 275 11.92 13.20 -17.09
C GLN A 275 10.54 13.85 -17.13
N ASP A 276 9.72 13.67 -16.08
CA ASP A 276 8.40 14.29 -16.02
C ASP A 276 8.49 15.82 -15.92
N ARG A 277 9.47 16.34 -15.16
CA ARG A 277 9.68 17.80 -15.06
C ARG A 277 10.08 18.39 -16.40
N GLU A 278 11.00 17.74 -17.11
CA GLU A 278 11.41 18.15 -18.46
C GLU A 278 10.24 18.09 -19.44
N TYR A 279 9.52 16.96 -19.47
CA TYR A 279 8.37 16.74 -20.33
C TYR A 279 7.27 17.79 -20.10
N PHE A 280 6.82 17.97 -18.87
CA PHE A 280 5.75 18.94 -18.57
C PHE A 280 6.21 20.38 -18.80
N SER A 281 7.48 20.73 -18.55
CA SER A 281 8.00 22.07 -18.84
C SER A 281 7.99 22.40 -20.33
N ASN A 282 8.20 21.39 -21.18
CA ASN A 282 8.13 21.56 -22.63
C ASN A 282 6.68 21.56 -23.13
N LEU A 283 5.83 20.73 -22.54
CA LEU A 283 4.41 20.64 -22.90
C LEU A 283 3.60 21.88 -22.50
N LEU A 284 3.98 22.53 -21.38
CA LEU A 284 3.27 23.66 -20.77
C LEU A 284 4.20 24.87 -20.63
N PRO A 285 4.71 25.44 -21.73
CA PRO A 285 5.75 26.47 -21.69
C PRO A 285 5.28 27.79 -21.04
N ASP A 286 3.98 28.06 -21.06
CA ASP A 286 3.37 29.31 -20.55
C ASP A 286 2.80 29.18 -19.13
N THR A 287 2.94 28.01 -18.50
CA THR A 287 2.42 27.73 -17.15
C THR A 287 3.55 27.53 -16.17
N GLU A 288 3.47 28.19 -15.01
CA GLU A 288 4.47 27.98 -13.96
C GLU A 288 4.30 26.61 -13.31
N LEU A 289 5.32 25.75 -13.43
CA LEU A 289 5.31 24.43 -12.83
C LEU A 289 6.14 24.44 -11.55
N HIS A 290 5.46 24.19 -10.43
CA HIS A 290 6.04 24.19 -9.10
C HIS A 290 6.10 22.78 -8.53
N ASN A 291 7.23 22.43 -7.92
CA ASN A 291 7.37 21.24 -7.10
C ASN A 291 7.56 21.67 -5.64
N THR A 292 6.69 21.18 -4.77
CA THR A 292 6.78 21.42 -3.32
C THR A 292 7.10 20.12 -2.60
N TRP A 293 8.17 20.14 -1.82
CA TRP A 293 8.50 19.06 -0.90
C TRP A 293 8.12 19.42 0.54
N GLY A 294 7.64 18.39 1.24
CA GLY A 294 7.20 18.44 2.62
C GLY A 294 6.68 17.06 3.06
N SER A 295 6.77 16.76 4.35
CA SER A 295 6.11 15.61 4.97
C SER A 295 4.83 16.06 5.68
N THR A 296 4.06 15.12 6.25
CA THR A 296 2.95 15.52 7.13
C THR A 296 3.45 16.26 8.36
N GLU A 297 4.66 16.00 8.84
CA GLU A 297 5.24 16.63 10.02
C GLU A 297 5.86 18.02 9.76
N THR A 298 6.17 18.36 8.51
CA THR A 298 6.77 19.65 8.15
C THR A 298 5.85 20.53 7.31
N GLY A 299 4.91 19.91 6.60
CA GLY A 299 4.18 20.48 5.47
C GLY A 299 5.08 21.16 4.44
N GLY A 300 4.54 22.10 3.66
CA GLY A 300 5.28 22.72 2.55
C GLY A 300 6.46 23.56 3.05
N CYS A 301 7.68 23.12 2.74
CA CYS A 301 8.88 23.78 3.24
C CYS A 301 9.97 23.99 2.18
N PHE A 302 10.03 23.18 1.12
CA PHE A 302 10.95 23.38 0.00
C PHE A 302 10.15 23.56 -1.28
N PHE A 303 10.53 24.56 -2.07
CA PHE A 303 9.82 24.94 -3.29
C PHE A 303 10.80 25.07 -4.45
N LEU A 304 10.36 24.63 -5.63
CA LEU A 304 11.09 24.75 -6.89
C LEU A 304 10.11 25.13 -8.00
N ASN A 305 10.33 26.27 -8.67
CA ASN A 305 9.65 26.55 -9.92
C ASN A 305 10.48 25.97 -11.07
N PHE A 306 10.25 24.70 -11.39
CA PHE A 306 11.08 23.96 -12.34
C PHE A 306 10.83 24.36 -13.81
N SER A 307 9.73 25.07 -14.10
CA SER A 307 9.53 25.69 -15.41
C SER A 307 10.48 26.88 -15.67
N LYS A 308 10.84 27.62 -14.61
CA LYS A 308 11.77 28.77 -14.67
C LYS A 308 13.22 28.38 -14.36
N GLN A 309 13.43 27.40 -13.48
CA GLN A 309 14.75 27.02 -12.96
C GLN A 309 15.24 25.73 -13.64
N LYS A 310 15.43 25.81 -14.96
CA LYS A 310 15.74 24.65 -15.81
C LYS A 310 17.11 24.02 -15.54
N ASP A 311 18.04 24.76 -14.93
CA ASP A 311 19.34 24.28 -14.47
C ASP A 311 19.25 23.49 -13.15
N LYS A 312 18.12 23.60 -12.43
CA LYS A 312 17.87 22.95 -11.14
C LYS A 312 16.80 21.85 -11.20
N LEU A 313 16.51 21.30 -12.39
CA LEU A 313 15.46 20.29 -12.58
C LEU A 313 15.58 19.04 -11.70
N LYS A 314 16.78 18.71 -11.18
CA LYS A 314 16.98 17.57 -10.27
C LYS A 314 16.81 17.92 -8.79
N SER A 315 16.70 19.20 -8.45
CA SER A 315 16.57 19.65 -7.07
C SER A 315 15.17 19.36 -6.52
N MET A 316 15.05 19.10 -5.22
CA MET A 316 13.74 19.12 -4.55
C MET A 316 13.27 20.55 -4.22
N GLY A 317 14.12 21.56 -4.44
CA GLY A 317 13.87 22.97 -4.19
C GLY A 317 14.78 23.55 -3.11
N LYS A 318 14.43 24.78 -2.70
CA LYS A 318 15.10 25.53 -1.64
C LYS A 318 14.11 25.81 -0.50
N PRO A 319 14.55 25.83 0.77
CA PRO A 319 13.70 26.27 1.85
C PRO A 319 13.37 27.77 1.71
N LEU A 320 12.19 28.18 2.18
CA LEU A 320 11.88 29.61 2.36
C LEU A 320 12.69 30.20 3.52
N ASP A 321 12.81 31.53 3.58
CA ASP A 321 13.59 32.22 4.62
C ASP A 321 13.10 31.95 6.06
N THR A 322 11.81 31.61 6.21
CA THR A 322 11.19 31.20 7.47
C THR A 322 11.58 29.78 7.91
N VAL A 323 12.28 29.04 7.05
CA VAL A 323 12.62 27.63 7.22
C VAL A 323 14.13 27.46 7.27
N LYS A 324 14.64 26.94 8.39
CA LYS A 324 16.03 26.53 8.51
C LYS A 324 16.17 25.08 8.10
N ALA A 325 17.08 24.80 7.18
CA ALA A 325 17.41 23.45 6.75
C ALA A 325 18.91 23.17 6.89
N LYS A 326 19.23 22.00 7.43
CA LYS A 326 20.60 21.54 7.66
C LYS A 326 20.75 20.08 7.25
N ILE A 327 21.99 19.68 6.99
CA ILE A 327 22.36 18.30 6.70
C ILE A 327 23.00 17.76 7.98
N MET A 328 22.47 16.68 8.51
CA MET A 328 22.99 15.98 9.67
C MET A 328 23.71 14.71 9.24
N ASP A 329 24.61 14.19 10.06
CA ASP A 329 25.17 12.86 9.88
C ASP A 329 24.09 11.76 9.88
N LYS A 330 24.50 10.52 9.60
CA LYS A 330 23.60 9.37 9.49
C LYS A 330 22.81 9.11 10.77
N ASP A 331 23.35 9.47 11.94
CA ASP A 331 22.72 9.29 13.24
C ASP A 331 21.81 10.47 13.63
N GLY A 332 21.87 11.56 12.86
CA GLY A 332 21.13 12.78 13.12
C GLY A 332 21.64 13.52 14.35
N MET A 333 22.94 13.41 14.66
CA MET A 333 23.56 13.94 15.88
C MET A 333 24.47 15.14 15.61
N LYS A 334 25.23 15.12 14.51
CA LYS A 334 26.14 16.21 14.13
C LYS A 334 25.73 16.86 12.82
N GLU A 335 25.81 18.19 12.77
CA GLU A 335 25.66 18.94 11.51
C GLU A 335 26.87 18.72 10.60
N LEU A 336 26.60 18.52 9.31
CA LEU A 336 27.59 18.43 8.25
C LEU A 336 27.63 19.77 7.50
N GLU A 337 28.79 20.42 7.51
CA GLU A 337 29.02 21.67 6.80
C GLU A 337 29.65 21.39 5.42
N GLY A 338 29.19 22.12 4.41
CA GLY A 338 29.72 22.04 3.05
C GLY A 338 28.62 21.95 1.98
N TYR A 339 29.05 21.57 0.78
CA TYR A 339 28.24 21.50 -0.43
C TYR A 339 28.65 20.29 -1.27
N GLY A 340 27.75 19.84 -2.14
CA GLY A 340 27.98 18.71 -3.03
C GLY A 340 27.63 17.36 -2.39
N ILE A 341 27.56 16.32 -3.23
CA ILE A 341 27.09 14.98 -2.83
C ILE A 341 27.98 14.29 -1.78
N GLU A 342 29.26 14.65 -1.72
CA GLU A 342 30.23 14.19 -0.72
C GLU A 342 29.84 14.62 0.71
N VAL A 343 29.08 15.71 0.83
CA VAL A 343 28.52 16.22 2.09
C VAL A 343 27.03 15.89 2.13
N SER A 344 26.72 14.59 2.09
CA SER A 344 25.35 14.08 2.16
C SER A 344 25.01 13.51 3.54
N GLY A 345 23.73 13.63 3.90
CA GLY A 345 23.26 13.22 5.22
C GLY A 345 21.75 13.40 5.39
N LYS A 346 21.27 13.23 6.63
CA LYS A 346 19.84 13.36 6.96
C LYS A 346 19.41 14.82 6.90
N LEU A 347 18.29 15.09 6.25
CA LEU A 347 17.68 16.41 6.24
C LEU A 347 17.08 16.72 7.62
N ALA A 348 17.52 17.81 8.23
CA ALA A 348 16.95 18.37 9.46
C ALA A 348 16.33 19.74 9.18
N ILE A 349 15.10 19.94 9.65
CA ILE A 349 14.28 21.11 9.34
C ILE A 349 13.83 21.77 10.64
N GLN A 350 13.90 23.09 10.69
CA GLN A 350 13.35 23.88 11.78
C GLN A 350 12.55 25.05 11.23
N GLY A 351 11.35 25.24 11.78
CA GLY A 351 10.56 26.45 11.57
C GLY A 351 9.21 26.33 12.27
N GLU A 352 8.50 27.45 12.38
CA GLU A 352 7.19 27.49 13.06
C GLU A 352 6.17 26.51 12.42
N MET A 353 6.28 26.25 11.11
CA MET A 353 5.37 25.37 10.36
C MET A 353 5.43 23.89 10.71
N GLN A 354 6.46 23.45 11.46
CA GLN A 354 6.60 22.04 11.81
C GLN A 354 5.55 21.60 12.83
N MET A 355 5.32 20.29 12.92
CA MET A 355 4.42 19.71 13.90
C MET A 355 4.82 20.08 15.34
N ALA A 356 3.84 20.11 16.24
CA ALA A 356 4.07 20.21 17.68
C ALA A 356 4.56 18.86 18.28
N GLY A 357 4.27 17.74 17.62
CA GLY A 357 4.67 16.39 18.03
C GLY A 357 3.64 15.34 17.62
N TYR A 358 3.86 14.10 18.07
CA TYR A 358 2.92 13.00 17.85
C TYR A 358 1.92 12.86 19.00
N TRP A 359 0.63 12.79 18.67
CA TRP A 359 -0.46 12.60 19.61
C TRP A 359 -0.27 11.29 20.38
N GLY A 360 -0.24 11.40 21.71
CA GLY A 360 -0.10 10.24 22.60
C GLY A 360 1.27 9.53 22.55
N ASN A 361 2.27 10.09 21.86
CA ASN A 361 3.59 9.43 21.70
C ASN A 361 4.75 10.41 21.90
N LYS A 362 5.11 10.65 23.16
CA LYS A 362 6.15 11.62 23.55
C LYS A 362 7.55 11.13 23.21
N GLU A 363 7.76 9.82 23.26
CA GLU A 363 9.03 9.15 22.98
C GLU A 363 9.40 9.36 21.51
N LEU A 364 8.50 9.00 20.59
CA LEU A 364 8.70 9.22 19.16
C LEU A 364 8.86 10.72 18.83
N THR A 365 8.15 11.59 19.55
CA THR A 365 8.31 13.05 19.39
C THR A 365 9.73 13.49 19.72
N LYS A 366 10.31 13.01 20.83
CA LYS A 366 11.70 13.33 21.23
C LYS A 366 12.73 12.73 20.28
N GLU A 367 12.46 11.56 19.73
CA GLU A 367 13.32 10.92 18.73
C GLU A 367 13.32 11.69 17.40
N THR A 368 12.18 12.27 17.03
CA THR A 368 11.98 12.95 15.74
C THR A 368 12.38 14.43 15.80
N ILE A 369 12.07 15.12 16.89
CA ILE A 369 12.40 16.55 17.10
C ILE A 369 13.57 16.65 18.09
N LYS A 370 14.77 16.92 17.56
CA LYS A 370 16.03 17.02 18.32
C LYS A 370 16.56 18.45 18.25
N GLY A 371 16.78 19.08 19.41
CA GLY A 371 17.29 20.47 19.46
C GLY A 371 16.40 21.48 18.73
N GLY A 372 15.09 21.20 18.64
CA GLY A 372 14.11 22.01 17.90
C GLY A 372 14.10 21.78 16.38
N TYR A 373 14.92 20.87 15.85
CA TYR A 373 14.89 20.44 14.46
C TYR A 373 14.15 19.11 14.33
N LEU A 374 13.24 19.04 13.37
CA LEU A 374 12.68 17.78 12.88
C LEU A 374 13.72 17.09 12.00
N VAL A 375 14.28 15.99 12.49
CA VAL A 375 15.25 15.16 11.76
C VAL A 375 14.49 14.11 10.96
N THR A 376 14.52 14.25 9.64
CA THR A 376 13.83 13.34 8.72
C THR A 376 14.68 12.09 8.45
N ASN A 377 14.07 11.10 7.79
CA ASN A 377 14.80 9.99 7.19
C ASN A 377 15.23 10.27 5.74
N ASP A 378 14.97 11.46 5.21
CA ASP A 378 15.35 11.81 3.85
C ASP A 378 16.85 12.15 3.80
N LEU A 379 17.57 11.49 2.91
CA LEU A 379 18.98 11.71 2.65
C LEU A 379 19.13 12.74 1.53
N VAL A 380 19.88 13.79 1.80
CA VAL A 380 20.02 14.93 0.90
C VAL A 380 21.47 15.43 0.84
N TRP A 381 21.75 16.19 -0.20
CA TRP A 381 22.89 17.11 -0.26
C TRP A 381 22.43 18.49 -0.74
N ARG A 382 23.27 19.51 -0.55
CA ARG A 382 22.97 20.91 -0.89
C ARG A 382 24.02 21.49 -1.82
N ASP A 383 23.61 22.25 -2.83
CA ASP A 383 24.53 23.00 -3.69
C ASP A 383 24.86 24.41 -3.15
N GLN A 384 25.78 25.11 -3.81
CA GLN A 384 26.24 26.44 -3.39
C GLN A 384 25.14 27.52 -3.47
N ASP A 385 24.13 27.32 -4.31
CA ASP A 385 22.98 28.23 -4.46
C ASP A 385 21.89 27.99 -3.40
N GLY A 386 22.06 26.94 -2.59
CA GLY A 386 21.17 26.55 -1.50
C GLY A 386 20.05 25.61 -1.92
N PHE A 387 20.09 25.05 -3.13
CA PHE A 387 19.15 24.02 -3.56
C PHE A 387 19.53 22.67 -2.97
N PHE A 388 18.51 21.93 -2.55
CA PHE A 388 18.68 20.59 -2.00
C PHE A 388 18.35 19.55 -3.04
N TYR A 389 19.03 18.41 -2.97
CA TYR A 389 18.87 17.28 -3.88
C TYR A 389 18.64 16.03 -3.04
N MET A 390 17.57 15.31 -3.35
CA MET A 390 17.20 14.09 -2.65
C MET A 390 17.99 12.91 -3.21
N ILE A 391 18.65 12.16 -2.33
CA ILE A 391 19.36 10.92 -2.66
C ILE A 391 18.42 9.73 -2.53
N GLY A 392 17.55 9.77 -1.51
CA GLY A 392 16.64 8.69 -1.16
C GLY A 392 16.19 8.81 0.28
N ARG A 393 15.58 7.76 0.82
CA ARG A 393 15.28 7.67 2.25
C ARG A 393 16.17 6.63 2.91
N GLY A 394 16.61 6.91 4.14
CA GLY A 394 17.45 6.01 4.92
C GLY A 394 16.82 4.65 5.20
N ASP A 395 15.49 4.57 5.30
CA ASP A 395 14.74 3.32 5.47
C ASP A 395 14.56 2.53 4.15
N ASP A 396 14.68 3.19 3.00
CA ASP A 396 14.63 2.57 1.68
C ASP A 396 16.03 2.20 1.13
N MET A 397 17.12 2.62 1.79
CA MET A 397 18.49 2.34 1.36
C MET A 397 18.80 0.84 1.42
N ILE A 398 19.17 0.27 0.28
CA ILE A 398 19.51 -1.15 0.14
C ILE A 398 20.95 -1.36 0.63
N ASN A 399 21.15 -2.35 1.48
CA ASN A 399 22.48 -2.71 1.98
C ASN A 399 23.03 -3.95 1.27
N VAL A 400 23.91 -3.75 0.28
CA VAL A 400 24.51 -4.82 -0.52
C VAL A 400 25.93 -5.09 -0.03
N GLY A 401 26.10 -6.09 0.83
CA GLY A 401 27.40 -6.48 1.35
C GLY A 401 28.11 -5.41 2.18
N GLY A 402 27.35 -4.48 2.78
CA GLY A 402 27.87 -3.32 3.52
C GLY A 402 27.78 -2.01 2.75
N GLU A 403 27.65 -2.06 1.41
CA GLU A 403 27.53 -0.90 0.56
C GLU A 403 26.09 -0.37 0.50
N LYS A 404 25.94 0.96 0.48
CA LYS A 404 24.62 1.61 0.44
C LYS A 404 24.23 1.93 -0.99
N VAL A 405 23.13 1.33 -1.45
CA VAL A 405 22.59 1.51 -2.80
C VAL A 405 21.28 2.28 -2.71
N SER A 406 21.17 3.38 -3.47
CA SER A 406 19.92 4.15 -3.57
C SER A 406 18.99 3.49 -4.59
N PRO A 407 17.75 3.14 -4.22
CA PRO A 407 16.75 2.66 -5.17
C PRO A 407 16.45 3.68 -6.28
N ILE A 408 16.48 4.98 -5.96
CA ILE A 408 16.16 6.07 -6.90
C ILE A 408 17.19 6.12 -8.04
N GLU A 409 18.46 5.94 -7.73
CA GLU A 409 19.54 5.94 -8.73
C GLU A 409 19.32 4.83 -9.79
N ILE A 410 18.89 3.65 -9.34
CA ILE A 410 18.54 2.54 -10.23
C ILE A 410 17.28 2.87 -11.03
N GLU A 411 16.20 3.32 -10.36
CA GLU A 411 14.94 3.70 -11.01
C GLU A 411 15.15 4.74 -12.11
N GLU A 412 15.93 5.81 -11.85
CA GLU A 412 16.24 6.85 -12.84
C GLU A 412 17.00 6.31 -14.06
N ALA A 413 17.89 5.34 -13.87
CA ALA A 413 18.61 4.72 -14.97
C ALA A 413 17.70 3.83 -15.83
N VAL A 414 16.80 3.07 -15.19
CA VAL A 414 15.81 2.22 -15.89
C VAL A 414 14.78 3.08 -16.65
N LEU A 415 14.30 4.17 -16.06
CA LEU A 415 13.31 5.07 -16.68
C LEU A 415 13.83 5.83 -17.91
N LYS A 416 15.13 5.78 -18.21
CA LYS A 416 15.68 6.33 -19.47
C LYS A 416 15.39 5.45 -20.68
N LEU A 417 14.94 4.21 -20.48
CA LEU A 417 14.64 3.28 -21.58
C LEU A 417 13.25 3.56 -22.15
N PRO A 418 13.11 3.73 -23.47
CA PRO A 418 11.89 4.26 -24.10
C PRO A 418 10.69 3.29 -24.04
N PHE A 419 10.93 2.02 -23.72
CA PHE A 419 9.91 0.98 -23.55
C PHE A 419 9.52 0.76 -22.09
N VAL A 420 10.11 1.50 -21.13
CA VAL A 420 9.73 1.42 -19.71
C VAL A 420 8.76 2.56 -19.40
N ARG A 421 7.53 2.21 -19.01
CA ARG A 421 6.51 3.19 -18.57
C ARG A 421 6.79 3.65 -17.14
N GLU A 422 7.00 2.70 -16.24
CA GLU A 422 7.24 2.95 -14.82
C GLU A 422 8.12 1.84 -14.23
N CYS A 423 8.86 2.15 -13.16
CA CYS A 423 9.55 1.13 -12.37
C CYS A 423 9.63 1.48 -10.89
N ALA A 424 9.91 0.48 -10.06
CA ALA A 424 10.21 0.64 -8.65
C ALA A 424 11.35 -0.31 -8.26
N CYS A 425 12.31 0.19 -7.49
CA CYS A 425 13.38 -0.60 -6.91
C CYS A 425 13.17 -0.73 -5.39
N VAL A 426 13.40 -1.94 -4.88
CA VAL A 426 13.36 -2.23 -3.43
C VAL A 426 14.52 -3.13 -3.04
N GLY A 427 14.99 -2.96 -1.80
CA GLY A 427 15.93 -3.89 -1.17
C GLY A 427 15.22 -5.14 -0.69
N VAL A 428 15.70 -6.29 -1.14
CA VAL A 428 15.15 -7.61 -0.79
C VAL A 428 16.26 -8.50 -0.24
N GLU A 429 15.91 -9.52 0.54
CA GLU A 429 16.90 -10.48 1.06
C GLU A 429 17.63 -11.13 -0.12
N ASP A 430 18.96 -11.16 -0.06
CA ASP A 430 19.80 -11.85 -1.03
C ASP A 430 19.39 -13.33 -1.10
N PRO A 431 18.95 -13.86 -2.25
CA PRO A 431 18.58 -15.26 -2.39
C PRO A 431 19.72 -16.22 -1.99
N LEU A 432 20.97 -15.78 -2.14
CA LEU A 432 22.16 -16.56 -1.73
C LEU A 432 22.58 -16.31 -0.28
N ARG A 433 21.94 -15.37 0.43
CA ARG A 433 22.22 -14.96 1.81
C ARG A 433 23.67 -14.57 2.09
N LYS A 434 24.38 -14.03 1.10
CA LYS A 434 25.79 -13.60 1.21
C LYS A 434 25.91 -12.10 1.45
N LEU A 435 25.04 -11.32 0.84
CA LEU A 435 25.16 -9.85 0.80
C LEU A 435 24.19 -9.14 1.76
N GLY A 436 23.33 -9.88 2.46
CA GLY A 436 22.25 -9.30 3.26
C GLY A 436 21.07 -8.91 2.37
N GLU A 437 21.09 -7.72 1.77
CA GLU A 437 20.11 -7.30 0.79
C GLU A 437 20.71 -7.16 -0.62
N VAL A 438 19.84 -7.25 -1.63
CA VAL A 438 20.17 -6.98 -3.03
C VAL A 438 19.05 -6.16 -3.68
N PRO A 439 19.33 -5.39 -4.76
CA PRO A 439 18.29 -4.67 -5.45
C PRO A 439 17.41 -5.60 -6.29
N ALA A 440 16.10 -5.43 -6.18
CA ALA A 440 15.12 -5.98 -7.10
C ALA A 440 14.36 -4.84 -7.78
N VAL A 441 14.19 -4.93 -9.10
CA VAL A 441 13.49 -3.92 -9.88
C VAL A 441 12.21 -4.50 -10.48
N PHE A 442 11.10 -3.82 -10.22
CA PHE A 442 9.79 -4.10 -10.78
C PHE A 442 9.54 -3.11 -11.91
N VAL A 443 9.21 -3.60 -13.10
CA VAL A 443 9.13 -2.81 -14.34
C VAL A 443 7.75 -2.98 -14.97
N CYS A 444 7.11 -1.86 -15.27
CA CYS A 444 5.96 -1.80 -16.15
C CYS A 444 6.41 -1.34 -17.53
N ASN A 445 6.38 -2.24 -18.51
CA ASN A 445 6.73 -1.91 -19.89
C ASN A 445 5.59 -1.13 -20.58
N GLU A 446 5.95 -0.17 -21.42
CA GLU A 446 5.04 0.56 -22.29
C GLU A 446 4.75 -0.30 -23.53
N ARG A 447 3.51 -0.78 -23.66
CA ARG A 447 3.03 -1.50 -24.84
C ARG A 447 2.08 -0.58 -25.61
N SER A 448 2.48 -0.12 -26.78
CA SER A 448 1.61 0.67 -27.67
C SER A 448 1.69 0.14 -29.11
N GLU A 449 0.74 0.52 -29.96
CA GLU A 449 0.75 0.14 -31.39
C GLU A 449 2.01 0.61 -32.14
N THR A 450 2.69 1.64 -31.60
CA THR A 450 3.87 2.28 -32.21
C THR A 450 5.19 1.96 -31.51
N LYS A 451 5.17 1.43 -30.27
CA LYS A 451 6.36 1.02 -29.52
C LYS A 451 6.27 -0.46 -29.15
N ALA A 452 7.08 -1.28 -29.82
CA ALA A 452 7.27 -2.67 -29.43
C ALA A 452 8.25 -2.76 -28.26
N VAL A 453 7.88 -3.48 -27.21
CA VAL A 453 8.81 -3.89 -26.16
C VAL A 453 9.80 -4.89 -26.78
N PRO A 454 11.12 -4.67 -26.68
CA PRO A 454 12.11 -5.62 -27.18
C PRO A 454 11.91 -7.02 -26.61
N LYS A 455 12.18 -8.08 -27.38
CA LYS A 455 12.10 -9.46 -26.86
C LYS A 455 13.06 -9.71 -25.70
N GLU A 456 14.21 -9.03 -25.72
CA GLU A 456 15.30 -9.11 -24.75
C GLU A 456 15.33 -7.85 -23.85
N TRP A 457 14.15 -7.34 -23.47
CA TRP A 457 14.04 -6.09 -22.72
C TRP A 457 14.72 -6.14 -21.35
N LYS A 458 14.86 -7.32 -20.73
CA LYS A 458 15.55 -7.47 -19.44
C LYS A 458 17.05 -7.28 -19.62
N GLU A 459 17.62 -7.90 -20.65
CA GLU A 459 19.02 -7.80 -21.02
C GLU A 459 19.38 -6.35 -21.41
N GLU A 460 18.47 -5.65 -22.10
CA GLU A 460 18.64 -4.21 -22.39
C GLU A 460 18.67 -3.36 -21.12
N ILE A 461 17.80 -3.64 -20.14
CA ILE A 461 17.84 -2.96 -18.84
C ILE A 461 19.15 -3.25 -18.11
N GLU A 462 19.56 -4.52 -18.00
CA GLU A 462 20.81 -4.88 -17.34
C GLU A 462 22.02 -4.23 -17.99
N LYS A 463 22.08 -4.24 -19.32
CA LYS A 463 23.13 -3.57 -20.08
C LYS A 463 23.17 -2.08 -19.77
N LYS A 464 22.01 -1.41 -19.80
CA LYS A 464 21.91 0.02 -19.50
C LYS A 464 22.38 0.35 -18.09
N LEU A 465 22.05 -0.49 -17.12
CA LEU A 465 22.47 -0.32 -15.73
C LEU A 465 23.98 -0.52 -15.57
N ARG A 466 24.56 -1.55 -16.21
CA ARG A 466 26.01 -1.81 -16.18
C ARG A 466 26.84 -0.71 -16.83
N GLU A 467 26.28 0.04 -17.78
CA GLU A 467 26.93 1.20 -18.39
C GLU A 467 26.97 2.42 -17.45
N GLN A 468 26.07 2.52 -16.46
CA GLN A 468 25.87 3.72 -15.64
C GLN A 468 26.19 3.54 -14.16
N LEU A 469 26.16 2.30 -13.66
CA LEU A 469 26.19 1.99 -12.23
C LEU A 469 27.28 0.95 -11.93
N ASP A 470 27.79 1.01 -10.71
CA ASP A 470 28.74 0.03 -10.20
C ASP A 470 28.12 -1.38 -10.10
N PRO A 471 28.92 -2.46 -10.22
CA PRO A 471 28.41 -3.84 -10.26
C PRO A 471 27.50 -4.24 -9.10
N TYR A 472 27.74 -3.74 -7.89
CA TYR A 472 26.94 -4.07 -6.70
C TYR A 472 25.57 -3.38 -6.66
N LYS A 473 25.33 -2.39 -7.53
CA LYS A 473 24.05 -1.71 -7.70
C LYS A 473 23.15 -2.39 -8.73
N ILE A 474 23.71 -3.32 -9.51
CA ILE A 474 22.96 -4.01 -10.56
C ILE A 474 21.93 -4.95 -9.91
N PRO A 475 20.63 -4.84 -10.25
CA PRO A 475 19.59 -5.68 -9.69
C PRO A 475 19.85 -7.15 -9.96
N GLN A 476 19.65 -8.00 -8.94
CA GLN A 476 19.72 -9.45 -9.16
C GLN A 476 18.49 -9.99 -9.91
N GLN A 477 17.34 -9.30 -9.81
CA GLN A 477 16.14 -9.65 -10.54
C GLN A 477 15.43 -8.42 -11.09
N ILE A 478 14.95 -8.58 -12.33
CA ILE A 478 14.08 -7.64 -13.03
C ILE A 478 12.76 -8.35 -13.33
N ILE A 479 11.69 -7.82 -12.75
CA ILE A 479 10.37 -8.45 -12.67
C ILE A 479 9.39 -7.61 -13.48
N GLU A 480 8.70 -8.22 -14.43
CA GLU A 480 7.63 -7.53 -15.17
C GLU A 480 6.38 -7.44 -14.31
N MET A 481 5.75 -6.27 -14.31
CA MET A 481 4.45 -6.02 -13.69
C MET A 481 3.52 -5.33 -14.67
N GLU A 482 2.23 -5.67 -14.61
CA GLU A 482 1.21 -4.93 -15.35
C GLU A 482 1.02 -3.51 -14.76
N LEU A 483 0.98 -3.41 -13.42
CA LEU A 483 0.83 -2.17 -12.67
C LEU A 483 1.60 -2.24 -11.34
N LEU A 484 2.21 -1.12 -10.94
CA LEU A 484 2.82 -0.97 -9.62
C LEU A 484 1.73 -0.68 -8.55
N PRO A 485 1.82 -1.26 -7.34
CA PRO A 485 0.90 -0.96 -6.26
C PRO A 485 1.08 0.49 -5.80
N ARG A 486 -0.03 1.22 -5.64
CA ARG A 486 -0.02 2.64 -5.27
C ARG A 486 -1.04 2.92 -4.18
N ASN A 487 -0.71 3.87 -3.33
CA ASN A 487 -1.67 4.45 -2.39
C ASN A 487 -2.59 5.45 -3.12
N LYS A 488 -3.56 6.03 -2.41
CA LYS A 488 -4.53 6.97 -3.01
C LYS A 488 -3.94 8.27 -3.53
N MET A 489 -2.77 8.68 -3.01
CA MET A 489 -2.02 9.82 -3.55
C MET A 489 -1.23 9.44 -4.81
N GLY A 490 -1.38 8.20 -5.29
CA GLY A 490 -0.64 7.66 -6.41
C GLY A 490 0.83 7.36 -6.08
N LYS A 491 1.25 7.39 -4.81
CA LYS A 491 2.62 7.03 -4.40
C LYS A 491 2.77 5.50 -4.40
N ILE A 492 3.89 5.00 -4.94
CA ILE A 492 4.21 3.57 -4.97
C ILE A 492 4.31 3.02 -3.54
N GLU A 493 3.60 1.92 -3.27
CA GLU A 493 3.65 1.17 -2.01
C GLU A 493 4.73 0.09 -2.05
N ARG A 494 5.97 0.49 -1.77
CA ARG A 494 7.15 -0.39 -1.78
C ARG A 494 7.07 -1.56 -0.80
N SER A 495 6.36 -1.41 0.32
CA SER A 495 6.10 -2.50 1.27
C SER A 495 5.34 -3.66 0.61
N ILE A 496 4.32 -3.36 -0.20
CA ILE A 496 3.58 -4.38 -0.95
C ILE A 496 4.48 -5.10 -1.95
N LEU A 497 5.39 -4.38 -2.63
CA LEU A 497 6.38 -4.99 -3.53
C LEU A 497 7.31 -5.94 -2.77
N LYS A 498 7.84 -5.52 -1.61
CA LYS A 498 8.70 -6.35 -0.75
C LYS A 498 7.95 -7.57 -0.20
N GLU A 499 6.69 -7.42 0.21
CA GLU A 499 5.85 -8.54 0.64
C GLU A 499 5.57 -9.53 -0.49
N ASN A 500 5.22 -9.04 -1.68
CA ASN A 500 4.97 -9.88 -2.86
C ASN A 500 6.23 -10.68 -3.23
N TRP A 501 7.38 -10.02 -3.23
CA TRP A 501 8.67 -10.68 -3.40
C TRP A 501 8.91 -11.78 -2.35
N ASN A 502 8.72 -11.46 -1.07
CA ASN A 502 8.95 -12.40 0.02
C ASN A 502 8.00 -13.61 -0.09
N ARG A 503 6.73 -13.40 -0.44
CA ARG A 503 5.76 -14.49 -0.65
C ARG A 503 6.12 -15.35 -1.85
N GLN A 504 6.61 -14.77 -2.95
CA GLN A 504 7.03 -15.51 -4.14
C GLN A 504 8.31 -16.32 -3.90
N ASN A 505 9.30 -15.78 -3.18
CA ASN A 505 10.54 -16.50 -2.86
C ASN A 505 10.43 -17.46 -1.67
N GLN A 506 9.47 -17.29 -0.77
CA GLN A 506 9.12 -18.35 0.20
C GLN A 506 8.54 -19.59 -0.49
N LYS A 507 7.89 -19.43 -1.66
CA LYS A 507 7.44 -20.56 -2.50
C LYS A 507 8.61 -21.26 -3.23
N SER A 508 9.65 -20.53 -3.62
CA SER A 508 10.79 -21.10 -4.37
C SER A 508 11.82 -21.83 -3.49
N ASN A 509 11.85 -21.55 -2.17
CA ASN A 509 12.80 -22.15 -1.22
C ASN A 509 12.27 -23.36 -0.44
N GLN A 510 11.08 -23.88 -0.72
CA GLN A 510 10.65 -25.15 -0.13
C GLN A 510 11.29 -26.31 -0.91
N SER A 511 12.02 -27.17 -0.21
CA SER A 511 12.44 -28.46 -0.77
C SER A 511 11.22 -29.15 -1.39
N PRO A 512 11.31 -29.70 -2.62
CA PRO A 512 10.20 -30.43 -3.25
C PRO A 512 9.62 -31.53 -2.35
N VAL A 513 10.45 -32.09 -1.46
CA VAL A 513 10.05 -33.05 -0.43
C VAL A 513 9.15 -32.42 0.63
N ILE A 514 9.51 -31.24 1.13
CA ILE A 514 8.74 -30.50 2.15
C ILE A 514 7.42 -30.01 1.56
N ALA A 515 7.45 -29.44 0.35
CA ALA A 515 6.24 -29.03 -0.36
C ALA A 515 5.26 -30.20 -0.52
N ASN A 516 5.76 -31.38 -0.92
CA ASN A 516 4.94 -32.58 -1.04
C ASN A 516 4.33 -33.01 0.31
N ILE A 517 5.12 -33.04 1.40
CA ILE A 517 4.63 -33.39 2.75
C ILE A 517 3.52 -32.44 3.23
N LEU A 518 3.65 -31.14 2.95
CA LEU A 518 2.69 -30.13 3.39
C LEU A 518 1.40 -30.15 2.56
N ASN A 519 1.47 -30.53 1.28
CA ASN A 519 0.37 -30.50 0.30
C ASN A 519 -0.45 -31.80 0.19
N ARG A 520 -0.33 -32.72 1.14
CA ARG A 520 -1.04 -34.01 1.06
C ARG A 520 -2.52 -33.87 1.39
N ARG A 521 -3.38 -34.01 0.39
CA ARG A 521 -4.82 -34.27 0.53
C ARG A 521 -5.25 -35.50 -0.26
N SER A 522 -6.39 -36.05 0.14
CA SER A 522 -7.08 -37.21 -0.46
C SER A 522 -7.63 -36.99 -1.88
N ILE A 523 -7.37 -35.84 -2.50
CA ILE A 523 -7.86 -35.51 -3.84
C ILE A 523 -6.69 -34.97 -4.67
N ARG A 524 -6.30 -35.72 -5.69
CA ARG A 524 -5.41 -35.25 -6.76
C ARG A 524 -6.03 -35.58 -8.11
N LYS A 525 -5.84 -34.68 -9.05
CA LYS A 525 -6.04 -34.92 -10.47
C LYS A 525 -4.69 -35.21 -11.10
N PHE A 526 -4.64 -36.30 -11.85
CA PHE A 526 -3.45 -36.73 -12.55
C PHE A 526 -3.62 -36.57 -14.06
N SER A 527 -2.55 -36.22 -14.74
CA SER A 527 -2.48 -36.14 -16.20
C SER A 527 -2.43 -37.53 -16.84
N ASP A 528 -2.59 -37.60 -18.16
CA ASP A 528 -2.57 -38.85 -18.92
C ASP A 528 -1.18 -39.47 -19.10
N LYS A 529 -0.13 -38.85 -18.55
CA LYS A 529 1.25 -39.33 -18.70
C LYS A 529 1.46 -40.67 -17.97
N GLU A 530 1.93 -41.68 -18.70
CA GLU A 530 2.16 -43.03 -18.21
C GLU A 530 3.32 -43.15 -17.19
N ILE A 531 3.21 -44.12 -16.28
CA ILE A 531 4.25 -44.47 -15.30
C ILE A 531 4.89 -45.80 -15.69
N THR A 532 6.20 -45.80 -15.90
CA THR A 532 6.93 -47.01 -16.29
C THR A 532 6.95 -48.05 -15.17
N MET A 533 7.06 -49.33 -15.55
CA MET A 533 7.13 -50.42 -14.57
C MET A 533 8.38 -50.32 -13.67
N ASP A 534 9.49 -49.78 -14.18
CA ASP A 534 10.71 -49.63 -13.39
C ASP A 534 10.56 -48.52 -12.33
N THR A 535 9.85 -47.45 -12.67
CA THR A 535 9.43 -46.44 -11.70
C THR A 535 8.59 -47.07 -10.60
N VAL A 536 7.61 -47.90 -10.95
CA VAL A 536 6.75 -48.58 -9.96
C VAL A 536 7.55 -49.52 -9.07
N LYS A 537 8.45 -50.33 -9.64
CA LYS A 537 9.34 -51.22 -8.85
C LYS A 537 10.17 -50.43 -7.86
N LEU A 538 10.74 -49.29 -8.28
CA LEU A 538 11.54 -48.44 -7.41
C LEU A 538 10.71 -47.93 -6.21
N LEU A 539 9.46 -47.50 -6.45
CA LEU A 539 8.56 -47.08 -5.38
C LEU A 539 8.27 -48.23 -4.40
N ILE A 540 8.03 -49.44 -4.90
CA ILE A 540 7.82 -50.62 -4.06
C ILE A 540 9.06 -50.96 -3.23
N GLU A 541 10.26 -50.81 -3.80
CA GLU A 541 11.50 -50.96 -3.03
C GLU A 541 11.63 -49.89 -1.93
N CYS A 542 11.27 -48.63 -2.19
CA CYS A 542 11.20 -47.60 -1.14
C CYS A 542 10.28 -48.02 0.02
N GLY A 543 9.11 -48.58 -0.30
CA GLY A 543 8.16 -49.10 0.69
C GLY A 543 8.69 -50.31 1.44
N LYS A 544 9.35 -51.25 0.76
CA LYS A 544 9.99 -52.42 1.39
C LYS A 544 11.10 -52.04 2.35
N SER A 545 11.90 -51.02 2.00
CA SER A 545 13.00 -50.52 2.83
C SER A 545 12.53 -49.72 4.04
N ALA A 546 11.23 -49.44 4.18
CA ALA A 546 10.72 -48.78 5.37
C ALA A 546 10.92 -49.65 6.63
N PRO A 547 11.43 -49.06 7.73
CA PRO A 547 11.63 -49.80 8.97
C PRO A 547 10.30 -50.39 9.45
N SER A 548 10.37 -51.60 10.01
CA SER A 548 9.22 -52.27 10.63
C SER A 548 9.49 -52.54 12.11
N GLY A 549 8.42 -52.62 12.90
CA GLY A 549 8.45 -53.10 14.27
C GLY A 549 9.03 -54.53 14.38
N LYS A 550 9.33 -54.97 15.62
CA LYS A 550 10.04 -56.24 15.92
C LYS A 550 9.26 -57.54 15.59
N ASN A 551 8.11 -57.51 14.91
CA ASN A 551 7.29 -58.69 14.69
C ASN A 551 6.80 -58.81 13.24
N LEU A 552 6.98 -60.00 12.65
CA LEU A 552 6.39 -60.49 11.39
C LEU A 552 6.53 -59.55 10.17
N HIS A 553 7.46 -59.85 9.26
CA HIS A 553 7.52 -59.24 7.92
C HIS A 553 6.39 -59.76 7.00
N THR A 554 5.14 -59.52 7.39
CA THR A 554 3.94 -60.00 6.68
C THR A 554 3.33 -58.96 5.74
N ARG A 555 3.83 -57.71 5.75
CA ARG A 555 3.40 -56.63 4.85
C ARG A 555 3.48 -57.04 3.38
N ARG A 556 2.40 -56.76 2.63
CA ARG A 556 2.29 -57.00 1.18
C ARG A 556 1.90 -55.73 0.43
N PHE A 557 2.46 -55.58 -0.76
CA PHE A 557 2.12 -54.52 -1.71
C PHE A 557 1.43 -55.15 -2.92
N THR A 558 0.24 -54.65 -3.24
CA THR A 558 -0.53 -55.07 -4.42
C THR A 558 -0.63 -53.88 -5.35
N VAL A 559 -0.10 -54.02 -6.56
CA VAL A 559 -0.02 -52.95 -7.55
C VAL A 559 -1.07 -53.18 -8.64
N ILE A 560 -1.83 -52.14 -8.98
CA ILE A 560 -2.86 -52.14 -10.02
C ILE A 560 -2.55 -50.99 -10.98
N GLN A 561 -2.35 -51.28 -12.27
CA GLN A 561 -2.09 -50.28 -13.33
C GLN A 561 -3.13 -50.31 -14.45
N SER A 562 -3.96 -51.36 -14.53
CA SER A 562 -5.05 -51.41 -15.52
C SER A 562 -6.09 -50.35 -15.20
N SER A 563 -6.37 -49.47 -16.17
CA SER A 563 -7.39 -48.44 -16.01
C SER A 563 -8.77 -49.03 -15.74
N GLU A 564 -9.09 -50.17 -16.34
CA GLU A 564 -10.36 -50.89 -16.11
C GLU A 564 -10.45 -51.42 -14.67
N GLU A 565 -9.36 -52.01 -14.15
CA GLU A 565 -9.33 -52.52 -12.77
C GLU A 565 -9.37 -51.39 -11.73
N ILE A 566 -8.68 -50.28 -12.00
CA ILE A 566 -8.71 -49.08 -11.15
C ILE A 566 -10.13 -48.51 -11.09
N GLN A 567 -10.83 -48.42 -12.22
CA GLN A 567 -12.21 -47.95 -12.28
C GLN A 567 -13.17 -48.91 -11.57
N HIS A 568 -13.01 -50.22 -11.79
CA HIS A 568 -13.82 -51.23 -11.13
C HIS A 568 -13.66 -51.17 -9.61
N LEU A 569 -12.42 -51.11 -9.11
CA LEU A 569 -12.12 -50.96 -7.69
C LEU A 569 -12.76 -49.69 -7.11
N LYS A 570 -12.64 -48.57 -7.83
CA LYS A 570 -13.25 -47.29 -7.41
C LYS A 570 -14.77 -47.41 -7.28
N GLN A 571 -15.43 -48.03 -8.26
CA GLN A 571 -16.88 -48.24 -8.24
C GLN A 571 -17.32 -49.08 -7.02
N VAL A 572 -16.67 -50.22 -6.77
CA VAL A 572 -17.02 -51.10 -5.63
C VAL A 572 -16.85 -50.36 -4.30
N ILE A 573 -15.79 -49.56 -4.16
CA ILE A 573 -15.54 -48.76 -2.96
C ILE A 573 -16.59 -47.66 -2.78
N GLU A 574 -16.96 -46.94 -3.84
CA GLU A 574 -17.96 -45.87 -3.78
C GLU A 574 -19.37 -46.41 -3.46
N GLU A 575 -19.77 -47.53 -4.06
CA GLU A 575 -21.05 -48.20 -3.78
C GLU A 575 -21.11 -48.69 -2.33
N THR A 576 -20.05 -49.35 -1.86
CA THR A 576 -19.96 -49.82 -0.46
C THR A 576 -19.92 -48.65 0.52
N GLY A 577 -19.16 -47.60 0.20
CA GLY A 577 -19.04 -46.39 1.01
C GLY A 577 -20.38 -45.67 1.19
N LYS A 578 -21.17 -45.55 0.11
CA LYS A 578 -22.54 -44.99 0.16
C LYS A 578 -23.44 -45.81 1.10
N GLN A 579 -23.39 -47.13 1.01
CA GLN A 579 -24.17 -48.02 1.89
C GLN A 579 -23.78 -47.87 3.37
N LYS A 580 -22.54 -47.49 3.67
CA LYS A 580 -22.00 -47.30 5.03
C LYS A 580 -21.99 -45.85 5.49
N ASN A 581 -22.58 -44.93 4.74
CA ASN A 581 -22.56 -43.49 4.99
C ASN A 581 -21.13 -42.93 5.20
N LYS A 582 -20.17 -43.42 4.40
CA LYS A 582 -18.77 -42.98 4.43
C LYS A 582 -18.44 -42.18 3.18
N THR A 583 -17.78 -41.04 3.38
CA THR A 583 -17.27 -40.23 2.28
C THR A 583 -16.03 -40.88 1.69
N VAL A 584 -16.11 -41.27 0.42
CA VAL A 584 -14.96 -41.72 -0.35
C VAL A 584 -14.37 -40.50 -1.05
N ASN A 585 -13.21 -40.04 -0.58
CA ASN A 585 -12.49 -38.96 -1.26
C ASN A 585 -11.93 -39.47 -2.59
N GLY A 586 -12.26 -38.78 -3.68
CA GLY A 586 -11.96 -39.22 -5.04
C GLY A 586 -10.54 -38.87 -5.48
N PHE A 587 -9.84 -39.86 -6.01
CA PHE A 587 -8.69 -39.68 -6.89
C PHE A 587 -9.17 -39.67 -8.35
N TYR A 588 -8.57 -38.81 -9.19
CA TYR A 588 -8.98 -38.65 -10.59
C TYR A 588 -7.82 -39.02 -11.52
N ASN A 589 -8.07 -40.03 -12.36
CA ASN A 589 -7.15 -40.53 -13.40
C ASN A 589 -5.78 -41.04 -12.91
N PRO A 590 -5.68 -41.82 -11.80
CA PRO A 590 -4.38 -42.34 -11.38
C PRO A 590 -3.86 -43.36 -12.39
N LYS A 591 -2.54 -43.43 -12.52
CA LYS A 591 -1.88 -44.42 -13.39
C LYS A 591 -1.44 -45.67 -12.62
N VAL A 592 -1.34 -45.56 -11.30
CA VAL A 592 -0.98 -46.67 -10.42
C VAL A 592 -1.78 -46.56 -9.13
N LEU A 593 -2.38 -47.67 -8.71
CA LEU A 593 -2.83 -47.88 -7.33
C LEU A 593 -1.93 -48.89 -6.63
N ILE A 594 -1.57 -48.61 -5.39
CA ILE A 594 -0.81 -49.52 -4.52
C ILE A 594 -1.63 -49.77 -3.25
N LEU A 595 -2.08 -51.00 -3.06
CA LEU A 595 -2.70 -51.44 -1.81
C LEU A 595 -1.62 -52.00 -0.90
N VAL A 596 -1.50 -51.47 0.31
CA VAL A 596 -0.56 -51.94 1.31
C VAL A 596 -1.36 -52.63 2.42
N SER A 597 -1.11 -53.92 2.57
CA SER A 597 -1.83 -54.78 3.53
C SER A 597 -0.88 -55.48 4.48
N ASP A 598 -1.35 -55.81 5.68
CA ASP A 598 -0.57 -56.58 6.65
C ASP A 598 -1.47 -57.59 7.39
N ASP A 599 -0.86 -58.62 7.96
CA ASP A 599 -1.56 -59.64 8.75
C ASP A 599 -2.17 -58.99 9.99
N VAL A 600 -3.45 -59.28 10.25
CA VAL A 600 -4.19 -58.72 11.41
C VAL A 600 -3.58 -59.09 12.76
N ARG A 601 -2.69 -60.09 12.81
CA ARG A 601 -1.94 -60.46 14.01
C ARG A 601 -0.78 -59.51 14.31
N ASN A 602 -0.34 -58.70 13.34
CA ASN A 602 0.67 -57.66 13.57
C ASN A 602 0.00 -56.48 14.29
N GLN A 603 0.29 -56.32 15.58
CA GLN A 603 -0.24 -55.23 16.40
C GLN A 603 0.25 -53.85 15.93
N ASP A 604 1.42 -53.81 15.27
CA ASP A 604 2.02 -52.60 14.72
C ASP A 604 1.67 -52.41 13.23
N GLY A 605 0.75 -53.21 12.66
CA GLY A 605 0.51 -53.27 11.22
C GLY A 605 0.15 -51.94 10.56
N ILE A 606 -0.61 -51.07 11.24
CA ILE A 606 -0.90 -49.73 10.73
C ILE A 606 0.35 -48.83 10.72
N GLN A 607 1.22 -48.94 11.72
CA GLN A 607 2.46 -48.18 11.82
C GLN A 607 3.46 -48.64 10.75
N ASP A 608 3.61 -49.95 10.58
CA ASP A 608 4.48 -50.55 9.56
C ASP A 608 4.02 -50.20 8.15
N VAL A 609 2.71 -50.19 7.91
CA VAL A 609 2.14 -49.72 6.64
C VAL A 609 2.33 -48.22 6.46
N ALA A 610 2.13 -47.41 7.51
CA ALA A 610 2.33 -45.97 7.44
C ALA A 610 3.76 -45.60 7.03
N CYS A 611 4.77 -46.21 7.66
CA CYS A 611 6.17 -45.99 7.28
C CYS A 611 6.45 -46.40 5.83
N ALA A 612 5.88 -47.51 5.35
CA ALA A 612 6.01 -47.94 3.95
C ALA A 612 5.38 -46.94 2.97
N VAL A 613 4.16 -46.49 3.28
CA VAL A 613 3.42 -45.55 2.44
C VAL A 613 4.15 -44.21 2.38
N GLU A 614 4.68 -43.74 3.51
CA GLU A 614 5.49 -42.53 3.59
C GLU A 614 6.70 -42.60 2.67
N ASN A 615 7.48 -43.69 2.74
CA ASN A 615 8.63 -43.87 1.85
C ASN A 615 8.23 -43.94 0.36
N ILE A 616 7.12 -44.59 0.04
CA ILE A 616 6.58 -44.63 -1.34
C ILE A 616 6.23 -43.22 -1.81
N LEU A 617 5.55 -42.41 -0.99
CA LEU A 617 5.14 -41.06 -1.35
C LEU A 617 6.34 -40.11 -1.50
N LEU A 618 7.35 -40.24 -0.64
CA LEU A 618 8.60 -39.48 -0.75
C LEU A 618 9.39 -39.89 -2.00
N GLY A 619 9.46 -41.18 -2.32
CA GLY A 619 10.06 -41.69 -3.55
C GLY A 619 9.30 -41.24 -4.81
N ALA A 620 7.98 -41.17 -4.76
CA ALA A 620 7.18 -40.65 -5.86
C ALA A 620 7.47 -39.15 -6.08
N ALA A 621 7.55 -38.38 -5.00
CA ALA A 621 7.88 -36.95 -5.04
C ALA A 621 9.23 -36.67 -5.70
N SER A 622 10.27 -37.43 -5.32
CA SER A 622 11.62 -37.24 -5.87
C SER A 622 11.72 -37.55 -7.36
N LEU A 623 10.77 -38.32 -7.90
CA LEU A 623 10.65 -38.66 -9.32
C LEU A 623 9.68 -37.73 -10.08
N GLY A 624 9.20 -36.66 -9.44
CA GLY A 624 8.25 -35.70 -10.04
C GLY A 624 6.81 -36.22 -10.14
N LEU A 625 6.47 -37.28 -9.39
CA LEU A 625 5.12 -37.84 -9.32
C LEU A 625 4.35 -37.26 -8.12
N GLY A 626 3.05 -37.11 -8.29
CA GLY A 626 2.10 -36.87 -7.21
C GLY A 626 1.61 -38.18 -6.61
N GLY A 627 1.37 -38.20 -5.30
CA GLY A 627 0.83 -39.36 -4.59
C GLY A 627 -0.24 -38.96 -3.56
N VAL A 628 -1.23 -39.82 -3.38
CA VAL A 628 -2.34 -39.62 -2.44
C VAL A 628 -2.55 -40.86 -1.58
N TRP A 629 -2.53 -40.69 -0.26
CA TRP A 629 -3.00 -41.71 0.68
C TRP A 629 -4.52 -41.64 0.80
N LEU A 630 -5.17 -42.79 0.61
CA LEU A 630 -6.61 -43.00 0.77
C LEU A 630 -6.89 -44.02 1.89
N ASN A 631 -7.63 -43.61 2.92
CA ASN A 631 -7.96 -44.45 4.09
C ASN A 631 -9.23 -45.27 3.93
N VAL A 632 -9.88 -45.20 2.77
CA VAL A 632 -11.24 -45.73 2.58
C VAL A 632 -11.37 -47.23 2.88
N LEU A 633 -10.33 -48.02 2.62
CA LEU A 633 -10.33 -49.46 2.90
C LEU A 633 -10.03 -49.79 4.37
N MET A 634 -9.38 -48.89 5.13
CA MET A 634 -9.03 -49.15 6.54
C MET A 634 -10.25 -49.53 7.38
N ASP A 635 -11.40 -48.96 7.07
CA ASP A 635 -12.61 -49.14 7.88
C ASP A 635 -13.69 -49.97 7.17
N MET A 636 -13.39 -50.56 6.01
CA MET A 636 -14.37 -51.31 5.19
C MET A 636 -13.83 -52.64 4.64
N CYS A 637 -12.61 -53.07 5.01
CA CYS A 637 -12.01 -54.31 4.50
C CYS A 637 -12.90 -55.56 4.70
N ASP A 638 -13.71 -55.61 5.75
CA ASP A 638 -14.58 -56.76 6.06
C ASP A 638 -15.94 -56.74 5.36
N GLU A 639 -16.29 -55.65 4.68
CA GLU A 639 -17.54 -55.63 3.91
C GLU A 639 -17.48 -56.67 2.79
N LYS A 640 -18.53 -57.49 2.65
CA LYS A 640 -18.52 -58.65 1.75
C LYS A 640 -18.06 -58.30 0.33
N ALA A 641 -18.58 -57.22 -0.24
CA ALA A 641 -18.22 -56.75 -1.58
C ALA A 641 -16.74 -56.35 -1.69
N ILE A 642 -16.20 -55.68 -0.67
CA ILE A 642 -14.78 -55.30 -0.59
C ILE A 642 -13.92 -56.55 -0.40
N ARG A 643 -14.32 -57.48 0.47
CA ARG A 643 -13.55 -58.71 0.72
C ARG A 643 -13.50 -59.62 -0.52
N ASP A 644 -14.60 -59.73 -1.25
CA ASP A 644 -14.67 -60.46 -2.52
C ASP A 644 -13.74 -59.82 -3.58
N MET A 645 -13.71 -58.49 -3.67
CA MET A 645 -12.78 -57.73 -4.52
C MET A 645 -11.31 -57.92 -4.09
N LEU A 646 -11.00 -57.85 -2.80
CA LEU A 646 -9.63 -58.04 -2.30
C LEU A 646 -9.12 -59.48 -2.55
N ALA A 647 -10.02 -60.47 -2.54
CA ALA A 647 -9.71 -61.86 -2.88
C ALA A 647 -9.32 -62.01 -4.37
N PHE A 648 -9.97 -61.27 -5.28
CA PHE A 648 -9.56 -61.20 -6.70
C PHE A 648 -8.11 -60.73 -6.84
N TYR A 649 -7.70 -59.74 -6.05
CA TYR A 649 -6.31 -59.26 -5.99
C TYR A 649 -5.35 -60.13 -5.15
N LYS A 650 -5.78 -61.34 -4.75
CA LYS A 650 -4.98 -62.31 -3.97
C LYS A 650 -4.51 -61.80 -2.60
N ILE A 651 -5.23 -60.84 -2.02
CA ILE A 651 -4.97 -60.38 -0.65
C ILE A 651 -5.50 -61.44 0.33
N PRO A 652 -4.68 -61.98 1.25
CA PRO A 652 -5.11 -63.05 2.14
C PRO A 652 -6.27 -62.63 3.05
N LYS A 653 -7.16 -63.58 3.40
CA LYS A 653 -8.28 -63.32 4.33
C LYS A 653 -7.84 -62.78 5.70
N LYS A 654 -6.64 -63.17 6.16
CA LYS A 654 -6.06 -62.70 7.42
C LYS A 654 -5.31 -61.37 7.29
N HIS A 655 -5.34 -60.71 6.12
CA HIS A 655 -4.73 -59.40 5.94
C HIS A 655 -5.78 -58.30 5.97
N TRP A 656 -5.36 -57.17 6.53
CA TRP A 656 -6.07 -55.90 6.49
C TRP A 656 -5.37 -54.94 5.54
N VAL A 657 -6.12 -54.23 4.68
CA VAL A 657 -5.57 -53.17 3.84
C VAL A 657 -5.58 -51.87 4.63
N TRP A 658 -4.42 -51.53 5.20
CA TRP A 658 -4.25 -50.33 6.01
C TRP A 658 -4.05 -49.06 5.17
N ALA A 659 -3.66 -49.18 3.91
CA ALA A 659 -3.52 -48.02 3.04
C ALA A 659 -3.76 -48.36 1.57
N MET A 660 -4.34 -47.41 0.84
CA MET A 660 -4.37 -47.40 -0.61
C MET A 660 -3.72 -46.10 -1.10
N ILE A 661 -2.79 -46.22 -2.03
CA ILE A 661 -2.05 -45.08 -2.59
C ILE A 661 -2.40 -44.92 -4.06
N ALA A 662 -2.82 -43.72 -4.47
CA ALA A 662 -3.00 -43.36 -5.88
C ALA A 662 -1.81 -42.51 -6.35
N ILE A 663 -1.18 -42.88 -7.47
CA ILE A 663 0.03 -42.22 -8.00
C ILE A 663 -0.15 -41.84 -9.48
N GLY A 664 0.33 -40.66 -9.85
CA GLY A 664 0.25 -40.10 -11.20
C GLY A 664 1.05 -38.80 -11.33
N TYR A 665 1.25 -38.30 -12.55
CA TYR A 665 1.81 -36.96 -12.74
C TYR A 665 0.72 -35.91 -12.48
N PRO A 666 0.95 -34.89 -11.64
CA PRO A 666 -0.08 -33.89 -11.30
C PRO A 666 -0.50 -33.08 -12.54
N SER A 667 -1.80 -32.78 -12.67
CA SER A 667 -2.34 -31.97 -13.77
C SER A 667 -2.61 -30.50 -13.41
N GLU A 668 -2.55 -30.13 -12.13
CA GLU A 668 -2.81 -28.80 -11.60
C GLU A 668 -1.75 -28.49 -10.50
N GLU A 669 -1.52 -27.21 -10.19
CA GLU A 669 -0.64 -26.81 -9.07
C GLU A 669 -1.24 -27.20 -7.71
N ASP A 670 -0.38 -27.45 -6.72
CA ASP A 670 -0.80 -27.84 -5.38
C ASP A 670 -1.58 -26.72 -4.68
N THR A 671 -2.77 -27.04 -4.16
CA THR A 671 -3.53 -26.14 -3.28
C THR A 671 -3.15 -26.36 -1.82
N PHE A 672 -2.53 -25.37 -1.19
CA PHE A 672 -2.24 -25.38 0.24
C PHE A 672 -3.54 -25.23 1.05
N THR A 673 -3.63 -25.95 2.17
CA THR A 673 -4.67 -25.68 3.16
C THR A 673 -4.11 -25.22 4.47
N THR A 674 -4.75 -24.19 5.02
CA THR A 674 -4.46 -23.58 6.31
C THR A 674 -4.50 -24.64 7.41
N ARG A 675 -3.38 -24.82 8.12
CA ARG A 675 -3.32 -25.67 9.33
C ARG A 675 -3.49 -24.76 10.54
N LYS A 676 -3.97 -25.32 11.66
CA LYS A 676 -3.92 -24.62 12.95
C LYS A 676 -2.45 -24.45 13.34
N GLU A 677 -2.05 -23.23 13.67
CA GLU A 677 -0.66 -22.91 14.01
C GLU A 677 -0.36 -23.21 15.49
N ASP A 678 -1.40 -23.34 16.33
CA ASP A 678 -1.31 -23.46 17.79
C ASP A 678 -1.01 -24.89 18.31
N VAL A 679 -0.45 -25.78 17.48
CA VAL A 679 -0.25 -27.21 17.82
C VAL A 679 1.19 -27.53 18.22
N VAL A 680 2.12 -26.58 18.06
CA VAL A 680 3.54 -26.75 18.37
C VAL A 680 3.92 -25.89 19.57
N VAL A 681 4.41 -26.53 20.62
CA VAL A 681 5.04 -25.86 21.76
C VAL A 681 6.54 -26.05 21.62
N TYR A 682 7.26 -24.95 21.43
CA TYR A 682 8.71 -24.94 21.48
C TYR A 682 9.12 -24.80 22.95
N ILE A 683 9.77 -25.83 23.49
CA ILE A 683 10.34 -25.85 24.85
C ILE A 683 11.83 -25.56 24.74
#